data_AF-A0A935V587-F1
#
_entry.id   AF-A0A935V587-F1
#
_cell.length_a   1.000
_cell.length_b   1.000
_cell.length_c   1.000
_cell.angle_alpha   90.00
_cell.angle_beta   90.00
_cell.angle_gamma   90.00
#
_symmetry.space_group_name_H-M   'P 1'
#
loop_
_entity.id
_entity.type
_entity.pdbx_description
1 polymer ?
#
loop_
_entity_poly.entity_id
_entity_poly.type
_entity_poly.pdbx_seq_one_letter_code
_entity_poly.pdbx_strand_id
1 'polypeptide(L)'
;MYWSRPRPRTRAAAGIDVSARTGGGDAGSLTISAVNGSLELEGTVAGNAGASGLGARFDADVKSMPMDADNFVLLDGAANRLKAGGFDSMQNFRIREGNVKLSAGSEIKAAKVGVSVDAGSFDIAGSIDATGEKGGQVGLFARDDLNLDGSIDASATGAEKRGGLVTLGSTSGAVKTYTGTTVNTGNSSGTTVGMTTVASDVTNFMTTAKVNAIKAALYGSVANAPANFHVRPGVEIASTGDLTLSADWNLYSASRPGGEPGHLTLRAAGNLALNKSLSDGFTTAATTGVHAAGSSWSYRLIGGAATSADPMRVVANLADTGAGDINIAAATRIRTGSGSIDLASGRDIKLAADTSAIYTAGVPVTVTSFYTPDGFRTRAGQSQTFGNGGGNVSLAAGRDLTGVADAQLITSWLYRQGNFTVDASGNAKPENGFLDGYATAWWSRYDLFRQDIGALGGGDVSLVVGRDIRNVSAMLPTNGRMATRNADGSINLMPDNVRLTVTGSGDLDIRAGGNILGGQYLVMNGEGTISVGGSLLQGGRPTGASASNNNSLWYPILGAADGQFRISAVGDINLDAVVNPTVIPQHKNNGHDTQKSARASFFTYSSAAAVALTSLTGNVHLWGGTRPGSSSNNIELALKNSFAVNDRLPNNANYAALPIWTPSLTVASFDGDIQVPGQPTLYPAARGNLSLLAASDVVIGGRLAMADVDPSTLPRTDLPFNDNAFRPYDNLLGDQTRPPHHAIFLLHDGDEAPVRVVATDGDVVGNQATALVLAKPGQLSAGRDIRDFGLVAQNVAADSVTSVVAGRDIIYTPKRSATNALEINQADIQIGGPGRLDIIAGRDIDLGTSAGITSRGNLANPYLPDTGAGLRVVAGNAATLDVPAFVDRYLNPAQKNNCLAALNACCR
;
A
#
# COMPACT_ATOMS: atom_id res chain seq x y z
N MET A 1 -9.18 -15.63 -15.83
CA MET A 1 -9.50 -16.39 -17.07
C MET A 1 -10.30 -15.50 -18.01
N TYR A 2 -9.97 -15.45 -19.32
CA TYR A 2 -10.66 -14.63 -20.32
C TYR A 2 -11.37 -15.51 -21.35
N TRP A 3 -12.66 -15.30 -21.58
CA TRP A 3 -13.45 -16.09 -22.52
C TRP A 3 -14.19 -15.22 -23.54
N SER A 4 -13.85 -15.39 -24.83
CA SER A 4 -14.50 -14.72 -25.96
C SER A 4 -15.10 -15.75 -26.94
N ARG A 5 -16.43 -15.94 -26.89
CA ARG A 5 -17.19 -16.81 -27.82
C ARG A 5 -18.57 -16.22 -28.10
N PRO A 6 -19.21 -16.55 -29.24
CA PRO A 6 -20.56 -16.06 -29.57
C PRO A 6 -21.67 -16.51 -28.60
N ARG A 7 -21.47 -17.62 -27.88
CA ARG A 7 -22.33 -18.11 -26.79
C ARG A 7 -21.46 -18.80 -25.72
N PRO A 8 -20.91 -18.07 -24.74
CA PRO A 8 -20.23 -18.68 -23.61
C PRO A 8 -21.26 -19.46 -22.78
N ARG A 9 -21.05 -20.77 -22.65
CA ARG A 9 -21.93 -21.65 -21.87
C ARG A 9 -21.11 -22.59 -21.00
N THR A 10 -21.35 -22.61 -19.69
CA THR A 10 -20.95 -23.76 -18.85
C THR A 10 -22.12 -24.72 -18.82
N ARG A 11 -21.95 -25.95 -19.32
CA ARG A 11 -22.99 -27.00 -19.21
C ARG A 11 -23.09 -27.46 -17.75
N ALA A 12 -24.22 -28.04 -17.35
CA ALA A 12 -24.46 -28.52 -15.98
C ALA A 12 -23.38 -29.44 -15.36
N ALA A 13 -22.52 -30.07 -16.17
CA ALA A 13 -21.41 -30.92 -15.72
C ALA A 13 -20.00 -30.30 -15.86
N ALA A 14 -19.89 -29.03 -16.28
CA ALA A 14 -18.62 -28.33 -16.44
C ALA A 14 -18.36 -27.37 -15.27
N GLY A 15 -17.10 -27.28 -14.83
CA GLY A 15 -16.66 -26.41 -13.74
C GLY A 15 -15.60 -25.40 -14.18
N ILE A 16 -15.67 -24.17 -13.69
CA ILE A 16 -14.60 -23.18 -13.78
C ILE A 16 -14.10 -22.92 -12.36
N ASP A 17 -12.82 -23.12 -12.10
CA ASP A 17 -12.22 -22.87 -10.79
C ASP A 17 -11.12 -21.82 -10.89
N VAL A 18 -11.32 -20.72 -10.17
CA VAL A 18 -10.38 -19.63 -9.96
C VAL A 18 -10.07 -19.45 -8.47
N SER A 19 -10.34 -20.46 -7.64
CA SER A 19 -10.07 -20.42 -6.20
C SER A 19 -8.57 -20.27 -5.91
N ALA A 20 -8.27 -19.62 -4.79
CA ALA A 20 -6.95 -19.67 -4.21
C ALA A 20 -6.63 -21.10 -3.73
N ARG A 21 -5.34 -21.46 -3.70
CA ARG A 21 -4.91 -22.72 -3.06
C ARG A 21 -5.16 -22.65 -1.55
N THR A 22 -5.27 -23.81 -0.89
CA THR A 22 -5.40 -23.90 0.57
C THR A 22 -4.22 -23.20 1.26
N GLY A 23 -4.51 -22.21 2.11
CA GLY A 23 -3.49 -21.35 2.74
C GLY A 23 -2.95 -20.22 1.84
N GLY A 24 -3.52 -20.04 0.63
CA GLY A 24 -3.19 -18.98 -0.32
C GLY A 24 -3.86 -17.64 -0.02
N GLY A 25 -3.67 -16.66 -0.90
CA GLY A 25 -4.23 -15.31 -0.79
C GLY A 25 -5.61 -15.15 -1.45
N ASP A 26 -5.80 -14.05 -2.16
CA ASP A 26 -7.04 -13.74 -2.89
C ASP A 26 -7.35 -14.78 -3.98
N ALA A 27 -8.64 -15.00 -4.25
CA ALA A 27 -9.08 -15.76 -5.40
C ALA A 27 -8.93 -14.97 -6.70
N GLY A 28 -8.96 -15.69 -7.83
CA GLY A 28 -8.75 -15.15 -9.16
C GLY A 28 -9.97 -14.39 -9.74
N SER A 29 -9.87 -14.07 -11.03
CA SER A 29 -10.94 -13.38 -11.78
C SER A 29 -11.43 -14.19 -12.97
N LEU A 30 -12.72 -14.04 -13.27
CA LEU A 30 -13.38 -14.55 -14.46
C LEU A 30 -13.96 -13.39 -15.27
N THR A 31 -13.48 -13.21 -16.50
CA THR A 31 -13.96 -12.18 -17.42
C THR A 31 -14.55 -12.82 -18.67
N ILE A 32 -15.77 -12.42 -19.01
CA ILE A 32 -16.53 -12.93 -20.15
C ILE A 32 -16.87 -11.79 -21.09
N SER A 33 -16.51 -11.94 -22.37
CA SER A 33 -16.88 -11.00 -23.42
C SER A 33 -17.64 -11.71 -24.54
N ALA A 34 -18.94 -11.45 -24.60
CA ALA A 34 -19.86 -11.92 -25.63
C ALA A 34 -20.74 -10.76 -26.11
N VAL A 35 -20.11 -9.68 -26.59
CA VAL A 35 -20.77 -8.42 -26.99
C VAL A 35 -21.93 -8.59 -27.98
N ASN A 36 -21.90 -9.66 -28.79
CA ASN A 36 -22.94 -10.02 -29.76
C ASN A 36 -23.69 -11.32 -29.40
N GLY A 37 -23.46 -11.85 -28.20
CA GLY A 37 -23.86 -13.18 -27.76
C GLY A 37 -24.55 -13.22 -26.41
N SER A 38 -25.15 -14.36 -26.07
CA SER A 38 -25.76 -14.60 -24.76
C SER A 38 -24.85 -15.41 -23.84
N LEU A 39 -24.81 -15.06 -22.55
CA LEU A 39 -24.14 -15.83 -21.51
C LEU A 39 -25.11 -16.76 -20.80
N GLU A 40 -24.77 -18.05 -20.71
CA GLU A 40 -25.46 -19.03 -19.85
C GLU A 40 -24.47 -19.69 -18.89
N LEU A 41 -24.64 -19.45 -17.58
CA LEU A 41 -23.91 -20.15 -16.53
C LEU A 41 -24.79 -21.26 -15.98
N GLU A 42 -24.69 -22.48 -16.51
CA GLU A 42 -25.46 -23.63 -15.98
C GLU A 42 -24.62 -24.53 -15.06
N GLY A 43 -23.30 -24.60 -15.28
CA GLY A 43 -22.33 -25.38 -14.50
C GLY A 43 -21.83 -24.72 -13.21
N THR A 44 -20.84 -25.33 -12.55
CA THR A 44 -20.26 -24.80 -11.31
C THR A 44 -19.19 -23.74 -11.59
N VAL A 45 -19.13 -22.73 -10.74
CA VAL A 45 -18.05 -21.75 -10.70
C VAL A 45 -17.51 -21.72 -9.27
N ALA A 46 -16.19 -21.78 -9.11
CA ALA A 46 -15.53 -21.76 -7.81
C ALA A 46 -14.46 -20.67 -7.82
N GLY A 47 -14.37 -19.94 -6.72
CA GLY A 47 -13.59 -18.73 -6.55
C GLY A 47 -13.33 -18.45 -5.09
N ASN A 48 -13.10 -19.51 -4.30
CA ASN A 48 -12.91 -19.40 -2.86
C ASN A 48 -11.53 -18.81 -2.56
N ALA A 49 -11.48 -17.84 -1.65
CA ALA A 49 -10.22 -17.28 -1.17
C ALA A 49 -9.57 -18.18 -0.11
N GLY A 50 -8.29 -17.93 0.19
CA GLY A 50 -7.69 -18.44 1.42
C GLY A 50 -8.18 -17.69 2.65
N ALA A 51 -7.73 -18.10 3.85
CA ALA A 51 -8.27 -17.66 5.14
C ALA A 51 -8.25 -16.13 5.38
N SER A 52 -7.40 -15.40 4.67
CA SER A 52 -7.28 -13.93 4.74
C SER A 52 -7.38 -13.25 3.36
N GLY A 53 -7.84 -13.98 2.34
CA GLY A 53 -7.95 -13.46 0.97
C GLY A 53 -9.36 -12.96 0.64
N LEU A 54 -9.45 -12.12 -0.38
CA LEU A 54 -10.72 -11.71 -1.00
C LEU A 54 -11.23 -12.79 -1.95
N GLY A 55 -12.56 -13.01 -2.01
CA GLY A 55 -13.15 -13.94 -2.96
C GLY A 55 -13.00 -13.49 -4.42
N ALA A 56 -13.52 -14.30 -5.33
CA ALA A 56 -13.26 -14.11 -6.76
C ALA A 56 -14.01 -12.92 -7.34
N ARG A 57 -13.55 -12.50 -8.53
CA ARG A 57 -14.16 -11.41 -9.30
C ARG A 57 -14.79 -11.91 -10.57
N PHE A 58 -15.96 -11.38 -10.89
CA PHE A 58 -16.71 -11.68 -12.08
C PHE A 58 -17.00 -10.41 -12.88
N ASP A 59 -16.65 -10.42 -14.17
CA ASP A 59 -16.97 -9.34 -15.11
C ASP A 59 -17.56 -9.94 -16.40
N ALA A 60 -18.75 -9.50 -16.78
CA ALA A 60 -19.42 -9.93 -18.00
C ALA A 60 -19.87 -8.75 -18.86
N ASP A 61 -19.47 -8.76 -20.13
CA ASP A 61 -20.00 -7.87 -21.18
C ASP A 61 -20.68 -8.71 -22.25
N VAL A 62 -22.02 -8.68 -22.27
CA VAL A 62 -22.85 -9.59 -23.07
C VAL A 62 -23.93 -8.86 -23.85
N LYS A 63 -24.38 -9.44 -24.96
CA LYS A 63 -25.57 -8.95 -25.66
C LYS A 63 -26.82 -9.11 -24.79
N SER A 64 -27.03 -10.32 -24.28
CA SER A 64 -28.15 -10.69 -23.41
C SER A 64 -27.81 -11.89 -22.51
N MET A 65 -28.75 -12.33 -21.67
CA MET A 65 -28.71 -13.58 -20.92
C MET A 65 -30.07 -14.31 -21.07
N PRO A 66 -30.28 -15.52 -20.51
CA PRO A 66 -31.57 -16.20 -20.57
C PRO A 66 -32.73 -15.31 -20.15
N MET A 67 -33.81 -15.38 -20.92
CA MET A 67 -35.01 -14.60 -20.69
C MET A 67 -36.08 -15.42 -19.98
N ASP A 68 -36.92 -14.78 -19.17
CA ASP A 68 -38.14 -15.37 -18.64
C ASP A 68 -39.28 -15.39 -19.70
N ALA A 69 -40.44 -15.89 -19.31
CA ALA A 69 -41.62 -15.96 -20.18
C ALA A 69 -42.15 -14.57 -20.58
N ASP A 70 -41.80 -13.53 -19.84
CA ASP A 70 -42.19 -12.13 -20.07
C ASP A 70 -41.12 -11.35 -20.86
N ASN A 71 -40.12 -12.05 -21.42
CA ASN A 71 -38.97 -11.51 -22.17
C ASN A 71 -38.02 -10.61 -21.35
N PHE A 72 -37.94 -10.78 -20.03
CA PHE A 72 -36.89 -10.16 -19.22
C PHE A 72 -35.64 -11.02 -19.15
N VAL A 73 -34.48 -10.41 -19.36
CA VAL A 73 -33.16 -11.00 -19.11
C VAL A 73 -32.99 -11.24 -17.61
N LEU A 74 -32.83 -12.50 -17.19
CA LEU A 74 -32.72 -12.88 -15.78
C LEU A 74 -31.27 -12.91 -15.28
N LEU A 75 -30.98 -12.16 -14.22
CA LEU A 75 -29.72 -12.25 -13.48
C LEU A 75 -29.70 -13.41 -12.45
N ASP A 76 -30.86 -13.93 -12.08
CA ASP A 76 -31.08 -14.91 -11.00
C ASP A 76 -30.10 -16.08 -11.03
N GLY A 77 -29.99 -16.75 -12.18
CA GLY A 77 -29.17 -17.94 -12.34
C GLY A 77 -27.67 -17.67 -12.19
N ALA A 78 -27.21 -16.50 -12.63
CA ALA A 78 -25.82 -16.08 -12.51
C ALA A 78 -25.51 -15.64 -11.07
N ALA A 79 -26.38 -14.79 -10.50
CA ALA A 79 -26.24 -14.27 -9.13
C ALA A 79 -26.13 -15.40 -8.10
N ASN A 80 -27.05 -16.38 -8.15
CA ASN A 80 -27.05 -17.52 -7.23
C ASN A 80 -25.80 -18.40 -7.36
N ARG A 81 -25.31 -18.61 -8.59
CA ARG A 81 -24.11 -19.43 -8.83
C ARG A 81 -22.82 -18.74 -8.40
N LEU A 82 -22.70 -17.45 -8.68
CA LEU A 82 -21.53 -16.66 -8.30
C LEU A 82 -21.45 -16.50 -6.77
N LYS A 83 -22.60 -16.29 -6.11
CA LYS A 83 -22.71 -16.32 -4.65
C LYS A 83 -22.25 -17.68 -4.08
N ALA A 84 -22.79 -18.79 -4.61
CA ALA A 84 -22.40 -20.13 -4.17
C ALA A 84 -20.93 -20.47 -4.48
N GLY A 85 -20.35 -19.81 -5.48
CA GLY A 85 -18.98 -20.01 -5.94
C GLY A 85 -17.92 -19.17 -5.24
N GLY A 86 -18.26 -18.27 -4.31
CA GLY A 86 -17.30 -17.40 -3.62
C GLY A 86 -16.86 -16.17 -4.43
N PHE A 87 -17.66 -15.70 -5.39
CA PHE A 87 -17.40 -14.46 -6.14
C PHE A 87 -17.90 -13.24 -5.38
N ASP A 88 -17.41 -13.04 -4.16
CA ASP A 88 -17.87 -11.99 -3.24
C ASP A 88 -17.00 -10.72 -3.25
N SER A 89 -15.90 -10.69 -4.02
CA SER A 89 -15.07 -9.47 -4.15
C SER A 89 -15.67 -8.47 -5.13
N MET A 90 -16.10 -8.94 -6.30
CA MET A 90 -16.71 -8.10 -7.33
C MET A 90 -17.62 -8.92 -8.26
N GLN A 91 -18.80 -8.41 -8.56
CA GLN A 91 -19.66 -8.90 -9.64
C GLN A 91 -20.11 -7.72 -10.51
N ASN A 92 -19.69 -7.73 -11.77
CA ASN A 92 -20.03 -6.70 -12.76
C ASN A 92 -20.73 -7.31 -13.97
N PHE A 93 -21.88 -6.75 -14.32
CA PHE A 93 -22.72 -7.19 -15.43
C PHE A 93 -23.02 -6.01 -16.35
N ARG A 94 -22.60 -6.12 -17.61
CA ARG A 94 -23.05 -5.25 -18.69
C ARG A 94 -23.90 -6.05 -19.66
N ILE A 95 -25.16 -5.67 -19.75
CA ILE A 95 -26.16 -6.29 -20.63
C ILE A 95 -26.53 -5.24 -21.67
N ARG A 96 -26.25 -5.53 -22.94
CA ARG A 96 -26.38 -4.54 -24.01
C ARG A 96 -27.81 -4.35 -24.50
N GLU A 97 -28.62 -5.40 -24.45
CA GLU A 97 -29.99 -5.40 -24.97
C GLU A 97 -30.96 -6.15 -24.04
N GLY A 98 -32.18 -5.61 -23.95
CA GLY A 98 -33.31 -6.22 -23.26
C GLY A 98 -33.55 -5.60 -21.88
N ASN A 99 -34.77 -5.76 -21.38
CA ASN A 99 -35.10 -5.41 -20.01
C ASN A 99 -34.50 -6.47 -19.07
N VAL A 100 -33.86 -6.03 -18.00
CA VAL A 100 -33.16 -6.92 -17.06
C VAL A 100 -33.95 -7.02 -15.76
N LYS A 101 -33.92 -8.19 -15.14
CA LYS A 101 -34.59 -8.45 -13.88
C LYS A 101 -33.72 -9.22 -12.90
N LEU A 102 -33.72 -8.77 -11.64
CA LEU A 102 -33.31 -9.55 -10.48
C LEU A 102 -34.58 -9.89 -9.68
N SER A 103 -35.00 -11.15 -9.74
CA SER A 103 -36.28 -11.59 -9.19
C SER A 103 -36.28 -11.65 -7.66
N ALA A 104 -37.46 -11.56 -7.04
CA ALA A 104 -37.63 -11.75 -5.61
C ALA A 104 -37.07 -13.13 -5.17
N GLY A 105 -36.29 -13.14 -4.09
CA GLY A 105 -35.60 -14.34 -3.58
C GLY A 105 -34.22 -14.61 -4.20
N SER A 106 -33.82 -13.89 -5.25
CA SER A 106 -32.44 -13.88 -5.76
C SER A 106 -31.59 -12.85 -5.03
N GLU A 107 -30.29 -13.14 -4.90
CA GLU A 107 -29.33 -12.23 -4.27
C GLU A 107 -28.03 -12.12 -5.06
N ILE A 108 -27.57 -10.89 -5.27
CA ILE A 108 -26.19 -10.60 -5.66
C ILE A 108 -25.41 -10.23 -4.39
N LYS A 109 -24.47 -11.09 -3.98
CA LYS A 109 -23.58 -10.86 -2.83
C LYS A 109 -22.16 -10.59 -3.29
N ALA A 110 -21.70 -9.34 -3.18
CA ALA A 110 -20.29 -8.98 -3.39
C ALA A 110 -19.96 -7.59 -2.85
N ALA A 111 -18.73 -7.36 -2.37
CA ALA A 111 -18.26 -6.05 -1.90
C ALA A 111 -18.36 -4.94 -2.96
N LYS A 112 -18.28 -5.30 -4.25
CA LYS A 112 -18.52 -4.39 -5.39
C LYS A 112 -19.51 -5.01 -6.36
N VAL A 113 -20.65 -4.35 -6.58
CA VAL A 113 -21.69 -4.76 -7.52
C VAL A 113 -21.89 -3.71 -8.60
N GLY A 114 -21.76 -4.12 -9.86
CA GLY A 114 -22.03 -3.29 -11.03
C GLY A 114 -23.08 -3.95 -11.91
N VAL A 115 -24.15 -3.23 -12.26
CA VAL A 115 -25.09 -3.67 -13.30
C VAL A 115 -25.35 -2.50 -14.24
N SER A 116 -25.14 -2.71 -15.53
CA SER A 116 -25.42 -1.73 -16.57
C SER A 116 -26.28 -2.34 -17.67
N VAL A 117 -27.42 -1.71 -17.95
CA VAL A 117 -28.36 -2.08 -19.00
C VAL A 117 -28.32 -0.99 -20.08
N ASP A 118 -27.59 -1.24 -21.16
CA ASP A 118 -27.36 -0.21 -22.19
C ASP A 118 -28.60 0.09 -23.04
N ALA A 119 -29.53 -0.85 -23.15
CA ALA A 119 -30.79 -0.69 -23.88
C ALA A 119 -31.92 -1.48 -23.22
N GLY A 120 -32.64 -0.81 -22.32
CA GLY A 120 -33.79 -1.35 -21.59
C GLY A 120 -33.88 -0.79 -20.18
N SER A 121 -34.86 -1.30 -19.44
CA SER A 121 -35.05 -1.05 -18.00
C SER A 121 -34.39 -2.12 -17.13
N PHE A 122 -34.14 -1.82 -15.85
CA PHE A 122 -33.68 -2.79 -14.85
C PHE A 122 -34.63 -2.85 -13.65
N ASP A 123 -35.26 -4.01 -13.45
CA ASP A 123 -36.19 -4.28 -12.35
C ASP A 123 -35.52 -5.10 -11.25
N ILE A 124 -35.50 -4.57 -10.03
CA ILE A 124 -34.82 -5.14 -8.88
C ILE A 124 -35.86 -5.49 -7.81
N ALA A 125 -36.34 -6.73 -7.83
CA ALA A 125 -37.21 -7.28 -6.79
C ALA A 125 -36.44 -8.13 -5.75
N GLY A 126 -35.24 -8.58 -6.08
CA GLY A 126 -34.33 -9.32 -5.18
C GLY A 126 -33.46 -8.43 -4.29
N SER A 127 -32.44 -9.02 -3.63
CA SER A 127 -31.48 -8.29 -2.79
C SER A 127 -30.13 -8.11 -3.47
N ILE A 128 -29.51 -6.95 -3.24
CA ILE A 128 -28.11 -6.69 -3.56
C ILE A 128 -27.40 -6.40 -2.24
N ASP A 129 -26.53 -7.32 -1.82
CA ASP A 129 -25.79 -7.24 -0.58
C ASP A 129 -24.30 -7.00 -0.89
N ALA A 130 -23.85 -5.79 -0.60
CA ALA A 130 -22.47 -5.36 -0.64
C ALA A 130 -21.93 -5.02 0.76
N THR A 131 -22.54 -5.56 1.82
CA THR A 131 -22.05 -5.41 3.18
C THR A 131 -20.71 -6.14 3.38
N GLY A 132 -19.85 -5.52 4.17
CA GLY A 132 -18.55 -6.05 4.56
C GLY A 132 -17.99 -5.26 5.75
N GLU A 133 -16.78 -5.61 6.20
CA GLU A 133 -16.12 -4.86 7.29
C GLU A 133 -16.04 -3.36 6.96
N LYS A 134 -15.79 -3.05 5.68
CA LYS A 134 -15.95 -1.72 5.08
C LYS A 134 -17.22 -1.67 4.24
N GLY A 135 -17.75 -0.47 4.05
CA GLY A 135 -18.91 -0.27 3.20
C GLY A 135 -18.63 -0.60 1.74
N GLY A 136 -19.51 -1.38 1.13
CA GLY A 136 -19.38 -1.80 -0.27
C GLY A 136 -19.73 -0.73 -1.29
N GLN A 137 -19.63 -1.08 -2.57
CA GLN A 137 -19.99 -0.20 -3.68
C GLN A 137 -21.02 -0.87 -4.58
N VAL A 138 -22.11 -0.17 -4.86
CA VAL A 138 -23.17 -0.63 -5.76
C VAL A 138 -23.41 0.43 -6.82
N GLY A 139 -23.25 0.08 -8.09
CA GLY A 139 -23.51 0.94 -9.24
C GLY A 139 -24.49 0.30 -10.20
N LEU A 140 -25.73 0.81 -10.24
CA LEU A 140 -26.80 0.27 -11.08
C LEU A 140 -27.24 1.32 -12.09
N PHE A 141 -27.20 0.94 -13.36
CA PHE A 141 -27.44 1.84 -14.47
C PHE A 141 -28.39 1.21 -15.48
N ALA A 142 -29.37 1.98 -15.93
CA ALA A 142 -30.27 1.59 -17.02
C ALA A 142 -30.42 2.72 -18.03
N ARG A 143 -30.69 2.38 -19.29
CA ARG A 143 -30.99 3.40 -20.30
C ARG A 143 -32.35 4.05 -20.00
N ASP A 144 -33.35 3.20 -19.81
CA ASP A 144 -34.74 3.57 -19.54
C ASP A 144 -34.98 3.64 -18.02
N ASP A 145 -35.83 2.77 -17.46
CA ASP A 145 -36.20 2.83 -16.04
C ASP A 145 -35.31 1.95 -15.16
N LEU A 146 -35.15 2.35 -13.90
CA LEU A 146 -34.50 1.56 -12.85
C LEU A 146 -35.49 1.43 -11.69
N ASN A 147 -36.14 0.27 -11.58
CA ASN A 147 -37.20 0.02 -10.62
C ASN A 147 -36.65 -0.81 -9.45
N LEU A 148 -36.82 -0.32 -8.22
CA LEU A 148 -36.34 -0.98 -7.00
C LEU A 148 -37.52 -1.32 -6.08
N ASP A 149 -37.96 -2.58 -6.16
CA ASP A 149 -38.96 -3.19 -5.25
C ASP A 149 -38.30 -4.02 -4.13
N GLY A 150 -37.04 -4.40 -4.32
CA GLY A 150 -36.22 -5.18 -3.40
C GLY A 150 -35.33 -4.33 -2.48
N SER A 151 -34.13 -4.83 -2.14
CA SER A 151 -33.22 -4.15 -1.22
C SER A 151 -31.79 -4.01 -1.77
N ILE A 152 -31.11 -2.94 -1.36
CA ILE A 152 -29.68 -2.73 -1.59
C ILE A 152 -29.05 -2.38 -0.24
N ASP A 153 -28.08 -3.18 0.21
CA ASP A 153 -27.32 -2.92 1.43
C ASP A 153 -25.83 -2.84 1.12
N ALA A 154 -25.22 -1.68 1.32
CA ALA A 154 -23.78 -1.46 1.18
C ALA A 154 -23.16 -1.02 2.51
N SER A 155 -23.82 -1.27 3.63
CA SER A 155 -23.36 -0.83 4.95
C SER A 155 -22.03 -1.46 5.35
N ALA A 156 -21.26 -0.71 6.15
CA ALA A 156 -20.08 -1.24 6.81
C ALA A 156 -20.50 -1.93 8.11
N THR A 157 -19.96 -3.11 8.38
CA THR A 157 -20.17 -3.83 9.65
C THR A 157 -19.10 -3.50 10.69
N GLY A 158 -17.95 -2.96 10.26
CA GLY A 158 -16.88 -2.52 11.14
C GLY A 158 -17.23 -1.24 11.90
N ALA A 159 -16.87 -1.18 13.18
CA ALA A 159 -17.06 0.00 14.01
C ALA A 159 -16.29 1.21 13.43
N GLU A 160 -16.95 2.37 13.41
CA GLU A 160 -16.39 3.65 12.93
C GLU A 160 -15.91 3.64 11.47
N LYS A 161 -16.27 2.61 10.68
CA LYS A 161 -15.99 2.57 9.24
C LYS A 161 -17.02 3.38 8.48
N ARG A 162 -16.59 3.97 7.35
CA ARG A 162 -17.49 4.66 6.44
C ARG A 162 -18.44 3.64 5.80
N GLY A 163 -19.74 3.94 5.80
CA GLY A 163 -20.72 3.17 5.03
C GLY A 163 -20.46 3.22 3.52
N GLY A 164 -21.06 2.30 2.78
CA GLY A 164 -20.80 2.13 1.36
C GLY A 164 -21.45 3.18 0.47
N LEU A 165 -21.17 3.09 -0.82
CA LEU A 165 -21.69 3.97 -1.85
C LEU A 165 -22.69 3.23 -2.74
N VAL A 166 -23.92 3.71 -2.82
CA VAL A 166 -24.92 3.25 -3.79
C VAL A 166 -25.16 4.34 -4.81
N THR A 167 -24.89 4.03 -6.08
CA THR A 167 -25.19 4.88 -7.23
C THR A 167 -26.27 4.21 -8.07
N LEU A 168 -27.36 4.94 -8.29
CA LEU A 168 -28.46 4.54 -9.15
C LEU A 168 -28.56 5.58 -10.27
N GLY A 169 -28.62 5.14 -11.53
CA GLY A 169 -28.68 6.05 -12.67
C GLY A 169 -29.58 5.56 -13.79
N SER A 170 -30.42 6.45 -14.30
CA SER A 170 -31.10 6.29 -15.57
C SER A 170 -30.76 7.42 -16.52
N THR A 171 -30.51 7.12 -17.80
CA THR A 171 -30.16 8.16 -18.79
C THR A 171 -31.37 8.98 -19.25
N SER A 172 -32.60 8.53 -18.96
CA SER A 172 -33.86 9.15 -19.44
C SER A 172 -34.62 10.03 -18.41
N GLY A 173 -34.05 10.37 -17.24
CA GLY A 173 -34.85 10.98 -16.14
C GLY A 173 -34.22 12.12 -15.34
N ALA A 174 -33.23 11.82 -14.49
CA ALA A 174 -32.89 12.66 -13.33
C ALA A 174 -31.57 13.47 -13.43
N VAL A 175 -30.77 13.29 -14.48
CA VAL A 175 -29.48 13.97 -14.67
C VAL A 175 -29.60 15.07 -15.72
N LYS A 176 -29.14 16.28 -15.40
CA LYS A 176 -29.09 17.37 -16.38
C LYS A 176 -27.87 17.17 -17.29
N THR A 177 -28.14 16.90 -18.57
CA THR A 177 -27.08 16.71 -19.58
C THR A 177 -26.89 17.96 -20.44
N TYR A 178 -25.64 18.34 -20.66
CA TYR A 178 -25.20 19.36 -21.61
C TYR A 178 -24.35 18.70 -22.69
N THR A 179 -24.43 19.23 -23.92
CA THR A 179 -23.51 18.85 -25.01
C THR A 179 -22.60 20.02 -25.32
N GLY A 180 -21.29 19.78 -25.34
CA GLY A 180 -20.30 20.82 -25.64
C GLY A 180 -18.90 20.27 -25.77
N THR A 181 -17.99 21.06 -26.32
CA THR A 181 -16.58 20.70 -26.53
C THR A 181 -15.65 21.43 -25.55
N THR A 182 -16.16 22.43 -24.85
CA THR A 182 -15.38 23.26 -23.94
C THR A 182 -16.18 23.58 -22.68
N VAL A 183 -15.51 23.51 -21.53
CA VAL A 183 -16.03 23.88 -20.22
C VAL A 183 -15.30 25.14 -19.77
N ASN A 184 -16.05 26.19 -19.40
CA ASN A 184 -15.49 27.51 -19.07
C ASN A 184 -16.30 28.20 -17.94
N THR A 185 -15.82 29.34 -17.46
CA THR A 185 -16.56 30.24 -16.56
C THR A 185 -17.61 31.04 -17.33
N GLY A 186 -18.59 31.62 -16.62
CA GLY A 186 -19.65 32.44 -17.22
C GLY A 186 -20.84 31.62 -17.75
N ASN A 187 -21.60 32.21 -18.66
CA ASN A 187 -22.78 31.58 -19.26
C ASN A 187 -22.39 30.65 -20.42
N SER A 188 -23.17 29.60 -20.65
CA SER A 188 -23.04 28.74 -21.82
C SER A 188 -23.27 29.53 -23.12
N SER A 189 -22.45 29.28 -24.14
CA SER A 189 -22.55 29.90 -25.47
C SER A 189 -21.91 29.02 -26.53
N GLY A 190 -22.60 28.78 -27.65
CA GLY A 190 -22.14 27.86 -28.69
C GLY A 190 -21.86 26.46 -28.14
N THR A 191 -20.66 25.93 -28.39
CA THR A 191 -20.21 24.63 -27.86
C THR A 191 -19.56 24.74 -26.47
N THR A 192 -19.54 25.92 -25.86
CA THR A 192 -19.01 26.15 -24.51
C THR A 192 -20.11 26.01 -23.47
N VAL A 193 -19.89 25.14 -22.48
CA VAL A 193 -20.74 25.02 -21.29
C VAL A 193 -20.14 25.87 -20.17
N GLY A 194 -20.91 26.83 -19.68
CA GLY A 194 -20.48 27.82 -18.70
C GLY A 194 -20.94 27.49 -17.28
N MET A 195 -20.05 27.67 -16.29
CA MET A 195 -20.34 27.40 -14.87
C MET A 195 -21.54 28.17 -14.32
N THR A 196 -21.79 29.41 -14.77
CA THR A 196 -22.92 30.22 -14.32
C THR A 196 -24.25 29.62 -14.76
N THR A 197 -24.32 29.11 -16.00
CA THR A 197 -25.51 28.40 -16.49
C THR A 197 -25.75 27.12 -15.72
N VAL A 198 -24.70 26.31 -15.50
CA VAL A 198 -24.80 25.08 -14.70
C VAL A 198 -25.27 25.39 -13.28
N ALA A 199 -24.70 26.40 -12.62
CA ALA A 199 -25.09 26.80 -11.27
C ALA A 199 -26.54 27.30 -11.20
N SER A 200 -27.03 28.01 -12.22
CA SER A 200 -28.42 28.46 -12.31
C SER A 200 -29.38 27.29 -12.46
N ASP A 201 -29.07 26.34 -13.34
CA ASP A 201 -29.89 25.13 -13.54
C ASP A 201 -29.93 24.26 -12.28
N VAL A 202 -28.80 24.09 -11.59
CA VAL A 202 -28.73 23.43 -10.28
C VAL A 202 -29.63 24.13 -9.26
N THR A 203 -29.62 25.46 -9.22
CA THR A 203 -30.49 26.26 -8.33
C THR A 203 -31.98 26.05 -8.65
N ASN A 204 -32.32 26.01 -9.94
CA ASN A 204 -33.69 25.80 -10.39
C ASN A 204 -34.18 24.36 -10.14
N PHE A 205 -33.27 23.38 -10.11
CA PHE A 205 -33.59 21.99 -9.77
C PHE A 205 -33.75 21.80 -8.27
N MET A 206 -32.83 22.34 -7.46
CA MET A 206 -32.75 22.12 -6.01
C MET A 206 -33.66 23.04 -5.19
N THR A 207 -34.80 23.47 -5.72
CA THR A 207 -35.76 24.26 -4.94
C THR A 207 -36.43 23.38 -3.89
N THR A 208 -36.75 23.96 -2.71
CA THR A 208 -37.41 23.23 -1.62
C THR A 208 -38.65 22.48 -2.06
N ALA A 209 -39.45 23.07 -2.98
CA ALA A 209 -40.64 22.43 -3.52
C ALA A 209 -40.33 21.14 -4.30
N LYS A 210 -39.32 21.17 -5.19
CA LYS A 210 -38.92 20.00 -5.98
C LYS A 210 -38.26 18.92 -5.12
N VAL A 211 -37.40 19.31 -4.19
CA VAL A 211 -36.78 18.38 -3.23
C VAL A 211 -37.84 17.70 -2.36
N ASN A 212 -38.82 18.45 -1.86
CA ASN A 212 -39.92 17.89 -1.08
C ASN A 212 -40.82 16.97 -1.90
N ALA A 213 -41.06 17.29 -3.18
CA ALA A 213 -41.80 16.41 -4.08
C ALA A 213 -41.07 15.05 -4.26
N ILE A 214 -39.74 15.06 -4.43
CA ILE A 214 -38.93 13.84 -4.52
C ILE A 214 -39.01 13.03 -3.21
N LYS A 215 -38.84 13.69 -2.06
CA LYS A 215 -38.93 13.03 -0.75
C LYS A 215 -40.31 12.42 -0.52
N ALA A 216 -41.39 13.13 -0.88
CA ALA A 216 -42.75 12.65 -0.75
C ALA A 216 -43.03 11.48 -1.71
N ALA A 217 -42.50 11.51 -2.94
CA ALA A 217 -42.63 10.40 -3.87
C ALA A 217 -41.93 9.12 -3.38
N LEU A 218 -40.75 9.24 -2.77
CA LEU A 218 -39.97 8.09 -2.29
C LEU A 218 -40.45 7.54 -0.95
N TYR A 219 -40.92 8.40 -0.04
CA TYR A 219 -41.25 8.02 1.34
C TYR A 219 -42.74 8.21 1.71
N GLY A 220 -43.60 8.47 0.72
CA GLY A 220 -45.03 8.76 0.88
C GLY A 220 -45.34 10.12 1.52
N SER A 221 -44.40 10.68 2.29
CA SER A 221 -44.43 12.05 2.80
C SER A 221 -43.00 12.53 3.09
N VAL A 222 -42.80 13.86 3.13
CA VAL A 222 -41.50 14.44 3.50
C VAL A 222 -41.09 14.06 4.93
N ALA A 223 -42.06 13.89 5.84
CA ALA A 223 -41.81 13.57 7.25
C ALA A 223 -41.25 12.15 7.46
N ASN A 224 -41.49 11.25 6.52
CA ASN A 224 -41.00 9.87 6.56
C ASN A 224 -39.59 9.74 5.98
N ALA A 225 -39.06 10.77 5.31
CA ALA A 225 -37.72 10.73 4.76
C ALA A 225 -36.68 10.70 5.90
N PRO A 226 -35.74 9.75 5.90
CA PRO A 226 -34.70 9.68 6.91
C PRO A 226 -33.90 10.98 7.00
N ALA A 227 -33.45 11.34 8.21
CA ALA A 227 -32.68 12.56 8.44
C ALA A 227 -31.36 12.61 7.64
N ASN A 228 -30.80 11.45 7.31
CA ASN A 228 -29.60 11.28 6.50
C ASN A 228 -29.89 11.09 4.99
N PHE A 229 -31.13 11.23 4.54
CA PHE A 229 -31.46 11.20 3.11
C PHE A 229 -31.30 12.59 2.48
N HIS A 230 -30.39 12.66 1.49
CA HIS A 230 -30.05 13.89 0.78
C HIS A 230 -30.42 13.76 -0.70
N VAL A 231 -31.17 14.73 -1.22
CA VAL A 231 -31.33 14.91 -2.67
C VAL A 231 -30.16 15.76 -3.15
N ARG A 232 -29.47 15.34 -4.21
CA ARG A 232 -28.28 16.02 -4.72
C ARG A 232 -28.39 16.21 -6.24
N PRO A 233 -27.90 17.34 -6.78
CA PRO A 233 -27.94 17.58 -8.22
C PRO A 233 -26.91 16.72 -8.96
N GLY A 234 -27.30 16.17 -10.12
CA GLY A 234 -26.42 15.50 -11.07
C GLY A 234 -26.27 16.31 -12.34
N VAL A 235 -25.03 16.59 -12.74
CA VAL A 235 -24.67 17.35 -13.95
C VAL A 235 -23.76 16.51 -14.82
N GLU A 236 -24.14 16.32 -16.08
CA GLU A 236 -23.30 15.68 -17.10
C GLU A 236 -23.00 16.64 -18.24
N ILE A 237 -21.74 16.75 -18.63
CA ILE A 237 -21.28 17.49 -19.80
C ILE A 237 -20.61 16.50 -20.74
N ALA A 238 -21.24 16.26 -21.89
CA ALA A 238 -20.81 15.26 -22.86
C ALA A 238 -20.31 15.90 -24.17
N SER A 239 -19.26 15.31 -24.75
CA SER A 239 -18.74 15.62 -26.09
C SER A 239 -18.67 14.37 -26.95
N THR A 240 -19.07 14.46 -28.21
CA THR A 240 -18.89 13.41 -29.22
C THR A 240 -17.46 13.35 -29.77
N GLY A 241 -16.61 14.30 -29.39
CA GLY A 241 -15.17 14.32 -29.64
C GLY A 241 -14.43 14.68 -28.37
N ASP A 242 -13.46 15.58 -28.48
CA ASP A 242 -12.69 16.06 -27.32
C ASP A 242 -13.52 17.00 -26.43
N LEU A 243 -13.20 17.02 -25.13
CA LEU A 243 -13.74 17.95 -24.15
C LEU A 243 -12.59 18.63 -23.41
N THR A 244 -12.60 19.96 -23.33
CA THR A 244 -11.56 20.71 -22.63
C THR A 244 -12.12 21.52 -21.47
N LEU A 245 -11.59 21.34 -20.26
CA LEU A 245 -11.75 22.29 -19.15
C LEU A 245 -10.76 23.43 -19.33
N SER A 246 -11.27 24.59 -19.76
CA SER A 246 -10.47 25.74 -20.23
C SER A 246 -10.29 26.85 -19.19
N ALA A 247 -11.04 26.81 -18.09
CA ALA A 247 -10.96 27.76 -16.98
C ALA A 247 -11.10 27.01 -15.64
N ASP A 248 -10.56 27.59 -14.57
CA ASP A 248 -10.67 27.00 -13.24
C ASP A 248 -12.15 26.96 -12.80
N TRP A 249 -12.58 25.80 -12.32
CA TRP A 249 -13.92 25.60 -11.75
C TRP A 249 -13.79 25.35 -10.26
N ASN A 250 -14.35 26.24 -9.44
CA ASN A 250 -14.50 26.02 -8.00
C ASN A 250 -15.97 25.84 -7.63
N LEU A 251 -16.39 24.59 -7.47
CA LEU A 251 -17.76 24.21 -7.13
C LEU A 251 -18.09 24.46 -5.65
N TYR A 252 -17.08 24.76 -4.82
CA TYR A 252 -17.30 25.24 -3.46
C TYR A 252 -17.94 26.63 -3.45
N SER A 253 -17.40 27.54 -4.26
CA SER A 253 -17.92 28.91 -4.40
C SER A 253 -19.09 29.04 -5.37
N ALA A 254 -19.43 27.96 -6.10
CA ALA A 254 -20.60 27.93 -6.97
C ALA A 254 -21.90 27.80 -6.15
N SER A 255 -23.06 27.89 -6.82
CA SER A 255 -24.36 27.75 -6.15
C SER A 255 -24.52 26.35 -5.52
N ARG A 256 -24.83 26.33 -4.22
CA ARG A 256 -25.09 25.11 -3.41
C ARG A 256 -26.42 25.25 -2.67
N PRO A 257 -27.57 25.17 -3.38
CA PRO A 257 -28.87 25.30 -2.75
C PRO A 257 -29.06 24.26 -1.65
N GLY A 258 -29.46 24.70 -0.46
CA GLY A 258 -29.60 23.83 0.72
C GLY A 258 -28.28 23.31 1.30
N GLY A 259 -27.12 23.81 0.84
CA GLY A 259 -25.81 23.31 1.26
C GLY A 259 -25.42 21.96 0.65
N GLU A 260 -26.20 21.45 -0.31
CA GLU A 260 -25.98 20.14 -0.91
C GLU A 260 -24.98 20.21 -2.08
N PRO A 261 -23.87 19.45 -2.03
CA PRO A 261 -23.05 19.23 -3.20
C PRO A 261 -23.70 18.24 -4.17
N GLY A 262 -23.22 18.22 -5.41
CA GLY A 262 -23.71 17.32 -6.45
C GLY A 262 -22.65 16.36 -7.01
N HIS A 263 -23.00 15.76 -8.13
CA HIS A 263 -22.11 14.94 -8.95
C HIS A 263 -21.88 15.62 -10.31
N LEU A 264 -20.62 15.83 -10.68
CA LEU A 264 -20.23 16.36 -11.99
C LEU A 264 -19.60 15.26 -12.83
N THR A 265 -20.18 14.98 -13.99
CA THR A 265 -19.63 14.08 -15.00
C THR A 265 -19.13 14.90 -16.19
N LEU A 266 -17.85 14.75 -16.55
CA LEU A 266 -17.26 15.27 -17.80
C LEU A 266 -16.93 14.07 -18.70
N ARG A 267 -17.59 13.95 -19.85
CA ARG A 267 -17.55 12.74 -20.68
C ARG A 267 -17.20 13.05 -22.13
N ALA A 268 -15.96 12.73 -22.53
CA ALA A 268 -15.47 12.92 -23.89
C ALA A 268 -15.38 11.58 -24.63
N ALA A 269 -16.00 11.45 -25.80
CA ALA A 269 -15.77 10.30 -26.68
C ALA A 269 -14.33 10.29 -27.26
N GLY A 270 -13.72 11.47 -27.38
CA GLY A 270 -12.29 11.66 -27.66
C GLY A 270 -11.49 11.85 -26.37
N ASN A 271 -10.58 12.83 -26.36
CA ASN A 271 -9.76 13.17 -25.21
C ASN A 271 -10.48 14.09 -24.22
N LEU A 272 -10.24 13.88 -22.93
CA LEU A 272 -10.58 14.86 -21.90
C LEU A 272 -9.31 15.63 -21.50
N ALA A 273 -9.25 16.91 -21.85
CA ALA A 273 -8.15 17.80 -21.50
C ALA A 273 -8.52 18.69 -20.30
N LEU A 274 -7.85 18.49 -19.18
CA LEU A 274 -7.98 19.27 -17.96
C LEU A 274 -6.85 20.30 -17.93
N ASN A 275 -7.05 21.42 -18.64
CA ASN A 275 -6.04 22.49 -18.74
C ASN A 275 -6.05 23.44 -17.54
N LYS A 276 -7.05 23.31 -16.67
CA LYS A 276 -7.32 24.15 -15.51
C LYS A 276 -7.90 23.31 -14.37
N SER A 277 -7.84 23.85 -13.16
CA SER A 277 -8.18 23.12 -11.93
C SER A 277 -9.68 22.93 -11.79
N LEU A 278 -10.08 21.73 -11.37
CA LEU A 278 -11.42 21.40 -10.92
C LEU A 278 -11.38 21.19 -9.42
N SER A 279 -12.06 22.05 -8.67
CA SER A 279 -11.91 22.16 -7.23
C SER A 279 -13.25 22.22 -6.51
N ASP A 280 -13.29 21.59 -5.35
CA ASP A 280 -14.34 21.68 -4.35
C ASP A 280 -13.75 21.44 -2.95
N GLY A 281 -14.43 21.87 -1.89
CA GLY A 281 -13.92 21.79 -0.51
C GLY A 281 -12.84 22.80 -0.21
N PHE A 282 -12.61 23.78 -1.10
CA PHE A 282 -11.64 24.86 -0.92
C PHE A 282 -12.23 26.21 -1.32
N THR A 283 -11.82 27.28 -0.65
CA THR A 283 -12.35 28.63 -0.92
C THR A 283 -12.09 29.13 -2.35
N THR A 284 -11.04 28.62 -3.02
CA THR A 284 -10.72 28.91 -4.42
C THR A 284 -10.19 27.65 -5.12
N ALA A 285 -10.11 27.66 -6.46
CA ALA A 285 -9.43 26.61 -7.22
C ALA A 285 -7.90 26.77 -7.27
N ALA A 286 -7.37 27.91 -6.80
CA ALA A 286 -5.94 28.16 -6.76
C ALA A 286 -5.25 27.33 -5.66
N THR A 287 -3.92 27.23 -5.75
CA THR A 287 -3.07 26.54 -4.79
C THR A 287 -3.23 27.07 -3.36
N THR A 288 -3.54 28.36 -3.24
CA THR A 288 -3.75 29.09 -1.98
C THR A 288 -5.15 28.91 -1.38
N GLY A 289 -6.04 28.16 -2.04
CA GLY A 289 -7.38 27.88 -1.54
C GLY A 289 -7.34 27.26 -0.14
N VAL A 290 -8.09 27.83 0.79
CA VAL A 290 -8.18 27.36 2.18
C VAL A 290 -9.15 26.19 2.25
N HIS A 291 -8.79 25.11 2.95
CA HIS A 291 -9.66 23.94 3.15
C HIS A 291 -10.94 24.36 3.89
N ALA A 292 -12.08 24.09 3.28
CA ALA A 292 -13.35 24.64 3.66
C ALA A 292 -14.29 23.57 4.24
N ALA A 293 -15.13 23.96 5.19
CA ALA A 293 -16.07 23.06 5.84
C ALA A 293 -17.26 22.69 4.95
N GLY A 294 -17.90 21.56 5.27
CA GLY A 294 -19.09 21.05 4.60
C GLY A 294 -18.79 19.94 3.60
N SER A 295 -19.85 19.31 3.09
CA SER A 295 -19.75 18.25 2.09
C SER A 295 -19.31 18.80 0.72
N SER A 296 -18.69 17.94 -0.09
CA SER A 296 -18.10 18.33 -1.37
C SER A 296 -18.64 17.56 -2.57
N TRP A 297 -18.54 18.19 -3.75
CA TRP A 297 -18.93 17.58 -5.03
C TRP A 297 -18.06 16.37 -5.37
N SER A 298 -18.66 15.38 -6.03
CA SER A 298 -17.93 14.22 -6.57
C SER A 298 -17.79 14.33 -8.09
N TYR A 299 -16.71 13.77 -8.63
CA TYR A 299 -16.35 13.90 -10.05
C TYR A 299 -16.30 12.55 -10.75
N ARG A 300 -16.78 12.54 -11.99
CA ARG A 300 -16.60 11.46 -12.96
C ARG A 300 -16.00 12.03 -14.22
N LEU A 301 -14.77 11.65 -14.54
CA LEU A 301 -13.99 12.27 -15.61
C LEU A 301 -13.59 11.18 -16.62
N ILE A 302 -14.10 11.29 -17.85
CA ILE A 302 -14.02 10.22 -18.83
C ILE A 302 -13.40 10.72 -20.14
N GLY A 303 -12.35 10.03 -20.59
CA GLY A 303 -11.80 10.12 -21.94
C GLY A 303 -12.01 8.80 -22.69
N GLY A 304 -12.43 8.85 -23.94
CA GLY A 304 -12.77 7.65 -24.72
C GLY A 304 -14.11 7.03 -24.33
N ALA A 305 -15.08 7.86 -23.95
CA ALA A 305 -16.40 7.45 -23.48
C ALA A 305 -17.14 6.56 -24.48
N ALA A 306 -17.72 5.47 -24.00
CA ALA A 306 -18.57 4.59 -24.81
C ALA A 306 -20.04 5.02 -24.77
N THR A 307 -20.80 4.62 -25.79
CA THR A 307 -22.27 4.62 -25.73
C THR A 307 -22.74 3.54 -24.76
N SER A 308 -23.00 3.91 -23.52
CA SER A 308 -23.44 3.03 -22.44
C SER A 308 -24.26 3.81 -21.42
N ALA A 309 -25.15 3.09 -20.73
CA ALA A 309 -25.91 3.64 -19.60
C ALA A 309 -25.02 3.92 -18.38
N ASP A 310 -23.90 3.19 -18.24
CA ASP A 310 -22.88 3.51 -17.24
C ASP A 310 -22.09 4.77 -17.66
N PRO A 311 -22.11 5.85 -16.85
CA PRO A 311 -21.40 7.09 -17.17
C PRO A 311 -19.88 6.93 -17.18
N MET A 312 -19.32 5.95 -16.44
CA MET A 312 -17.88 5.70 -16.35
C MET A 312 -17.33 4.83 -17.49
N ARG A 313 -18.21 4.35 -18.39
CA ARG A 313 -17.80 3.38 -19.39
C ARG A 313 -16.97 3.99 -20.51
N VAL A 314 -15.85 3.33 -20.82
CA VAL A 314 -14.96 3.66 -21.94
C VAL A 314 -15.01 2.60 -23.04
N VAL A 315 -14.62 3.00 -24.25
CA VAL A 315 -14.38 2.08 -25.36
C VAL A 315 -13.11 1.29 -25.06
N ALA A 316 -13.24 -0.03 -24.99
CA ALA A 316 -12.10 -0.91 -24.77
C ALA A 316 -11.23 -1.02 -26.04
N ASN A 317 -9.92 -1.20 -25.86
CA ASN A 317 -8.97 -1.46 -26.95
C ASN A 317 -9.00 -0.40 -28.07
N LEU A 318 -9.14 0.88 -27.70
CA LEU A 318 -9.05 1.97 -28.67
C LEU A 318 -7.70 1.91 -29.42
N ALA A 319 -7.77 2.10 -30.74
CA ALA A 319 -6.58 2.19 -31.57
C ALA A 319 -5.69 3.36 -31.12
N ASP A 320 -4.38 3.26 -31.36
CA ASP A 320 -3.41 4.33 -31.03
C ASP A 320 -3.52 5.50 -32.02
N THR A 321 -4.64 6.20 -32.00
CA THR A 321 -4.96 7.35 -32.86
C THR A 321 -4.78 8.70 -32.15
N GLY A 322 -4.28 8.68 -30.92
CA GLY A 322 -4.19 9.88 -30.06
C GLY A 322 -5.51 10.30 -29.40
N ALA A 323 -6.59 9.53 -29.52
CA ALA A 323 -7.89 9.80 -28.89
C ALA A 323 -8.19 8.83 -27.74
N GLY A 324 -8.92 9.29 -26.72
CA GLY A 324 -9.37 8.48 -25.58
C GLY A 324 -8.57 8.69 -24.28
N ASP A 325 -7.64 9.63 -24.27
CA ASP A 325 -6.79 9.94 -23.12
C ASP A 325 -7.47 10.94 -22.17
N ILE A 326 -7.05 10.90 -20.90
CA ILE A 326 -7.24 12.00 -19.95
C ILE A 326 -5.90 12.70 -19.75
N ASN A 327 -5.83 13.99 -20.10
CA ASN A 327 -4.63 14.80 -19.97
C ASN A 327 -4.81 15.87 -18.90
N ILE A 328 -4.01 15.81 -17.83
CA ILE A 328 -4.01 16.80 -16.74
C ILE A 328 -2.79 17.70 -16.92
N ALA A 329 -3.02 18.97 -17.20
CA ALA A 329 -1.95 19.93 -17.48
C ALA A 329 -1.10 20.25 -16.24
N ALA A 330 0.05 20.90 -16.46
CA ALA A 330 0.86 21.44 -15.39
C ALA A 330 0.08 22.46 -14.54
N ALA A 331 0.45 22.60 -13.27
CA ALA A 331 -0.20 23.47 -12.29
C ALA A 331 -1.72 23.25 -12.12
N THR A 332 -2.22 22.07 -12.50
CA THR A 332 -3.65 21.73 -12.45
C THR A 332 -3.94 20.78 -11.30
N ARG A 333 -5.00 21.07 -10.55
CA ARG A 333 -5.48 20.22 -9.45
C ARG A 333 -6.88 19.74 -9.73
N ILE A 334 -7.10 18.44 -9.56
CA ILE A 334 -8.42 17.82 -9.53
C ILE A 334 -8.67 17.42 -8.09
N ARG A 335 -9.45 18.21 -7.35
CA ARG A 335 -9.56 18.06 -5.90
C ARG A 335 -10.95 18.29 -5.34
N THR A 336 -11.27 17.57 -4.28
CA THR A 336 -12.53 17.71 -3.54
C THR A 336 -12.31 17.50 -2.04
N GLY A 337 -13.29 17.86 -1.20
CA GLY A 337 -13.29 17.55 0.23
C GLY A 337 -13.75 16.11 0.50
N SER A 338 -15.01 15.94 0.88
CA SER A 338 -15.62 14.62 1.18
C SER A 338 -16.17 13.84 -0.02
N GLY A 339 -16.22 14.47 -1.20
CA GLY A 339 -16.65 13.83 -2.45
C GLY A 339 -15.60 12.88 -3.01
N SER A 340 -15.99 11.98 -3.92
CA SER A 340 -15.08 11.05 -4.59
C SER A 340 -14.65 11.58 -5.96
N ILE A 341 -13.50 11.10 -6.46
CA ILE A 341 -12.97 11.41 -7.78
C ILE A 341 -12.78 10.10 -8.55
N ASP A 342 -13.53 9.93 -9.63
CA ASP A 342 -13.44 8.77 -10.50
C ASP A 342 -12.99 9.20 -11.91
N LEU A 343 -11.92 8.59 -12.41
CA LEU A 343 -11.38 8.79 -13.76
C LEU A 343 -11.44 7.48 -14.53
N ALA A 344 -11.89 7.52 -15.78
CA ALA A 344 -11.80 6.40 -16.71
C ALA A 344 -11.32 6.86 -18.09
N SER A 345 -10.20 6.29 -18.53
CA SER A 345 -9.66 6.51 -19.87
C SER A 345 -9.69 5.22 -20.67
N GLY A 346 -10.17 5.30 -21.92
CA GLY A 346 -10.05 4.19 -22.88
C GLY A 346 -8.60 3.85 -23.23
N ARG A 347 -7.66 4.75 -22.94
CA ARG A 347 -6.22 4.61 -23.16
C ARG A 347 -5.42 5.11 -21.97
N ASP A 348 -4.80 6.29 -22.05
CA ASP A 348 -3.87 6.77 -21.04
C ASP A 348 -4.47 7.83 -20.11
N ILE A 349 -4.04 7.81 -18.85
CA ILE A 349 -4.15 8.96 -17.95
C ILE A 349 -2.77 9.57 -17.77
N LYS A 350 -2.64 10.88 -18.03
CA LYS A 350 -1.36 11.60 -18.06
C LYS A 350 -1.37 12.80 -17.12
N LEU A 351 -0.43 12.81 -16.17
CA LEU A 351 -0.09 13.97 -15.34
C LEU A 351 1.13 14.66 -15.97
N ALA A 352 0.94 15.89 -16.49
CA ALA A 352 1.93 16.54 -17.34
C ALA A 352 3.15 17.11 -16.58
N ALA A 353 3.05 17.30 -15.26
CA ALA A 353 4.12 17.82 -14.42
C ALA A 353 3.99 17.35 -12.97
N ASP A 354 5.05 17.52 -12.18
CA ASP A 354 5.04 17.40 -10.70
C ASP A 354 4.02 18.34 -10.02
N THR A 355 3.52 19.35 -10.74
CA THR A 355 2.50 20.28 -10.25
C THR A 355 1.07 19.87 -10.58
N SER A 356 0.89 18.73 -11.26
CA SER A 356 -0.40 18.10 -11.51
C SER A 356 -0.76 17.21 -10.32
N ALA A 357 -1.94 17.37 -9.73
CA ALA A 357 -2.34 16.56 -8.57
C ALA A 357 -3.84 16.22 -8.55
N ILE A 358 -4.16 15.03 -8.07
CA ILE A 358 -5.52 14.51 -7.89
C ILE A 358 -5.67 14.11 -6.42
N TYR A 359 -6.56 14.77 -5.66
CA TYR A 359 -6.69 14.40 -4.25
C TYR A 359 -8.02 14.74 -3.59
N THR A 360 -8.35 13.98 -2.55
CA THR A 360 -9.44 14.31 -1.61
C THR A 360 -8.88 14.81 -0.28
N ALA A 361 -9.53 15.82 0.31
CA ALA A 361 -9.07 16.46 1.56
C ALA A 361 -9.97 16.18 2.77
N GLY A 362 -11.13 15.55 2.56
CA GLY A 362 -12.14 15.40 3.60
C GLY A 362 -12.73 16.72 4.05
N VAL A 363 -13.25 16.73 5.26
CA VAL A 363 -13.80 17.92 5.94
C VAL A 363 -12.82 18.32 7.05
N PRO A 364 -12.51 19.62 7.21
CA PRO A 364 -11.69 20.08 8.32
C PRO A 364 -12.40 19.80 9.65
N VAL A 365 -11.69 19.17 10.59
CA VAL A 365 -12.18 18.93 11.95
C VAL A 365 -11.91 20.17 12.82
N THR A 366 -12.96 20.75 13.39
CA THR A 366 -12.84 21.80 14.42
C THR A 366 -12.39 21.17 15.74
N VAL A 367 -11.24 21.58 16.26
CA VAL A 367 -10.69 21.00 17.50
C VAL A 367 -10.58 22.09 18.57
N THR A 368 -11.47 22.07 19.55
CA THR A 368 -11.46 23.00 20.69
C THR A 368 -10.45 22.60 21.76
N SER A 369 -10.13 21.31 21.84
CA SER A 369 -9.19 20.72 22.82
C SER A 369 -7.71 20.81 22.43
N PHE A 370 -7.40 21.36 21.26
CA PHE A 370 -6.05 21.48 20.73
C PHE A 370 -5.58 22.92 20.75
N TYR A 371 -4.55 23.19 21.54
CA TYR A 371 -3.86 24.47 21.61
C TYR A 371 -2.89 24.57 20.44
N THR A 372 -3.03 25.64 19.67
CA THR A 372 -2.13 25.97 18.56
C THR A 372 -1.32 27.20 18.97
N PRO A 373 0.00 27.08 19.17
CA PRO A 373 0.83 28.23 19.53
C PRO A 373 0.84 29.28 18.40
N ASP A 374 0.82 30.56 18.76
CA ASP A 374 0.67 31.68 17.83
C ASP A 374 1.82 31.81 16.81
N GLY A 375 2.97 31.17 17.05
CA GLY A 375 4.13 31.17 16.17
C GLY A 375 4.14 30.11 15.05
N PHE A 376 3.35 29.04 15.13
CA PHE A 376 3.29 28.02 14.06
C PHE A 376 2.46 28.51 12.85
N ARG A 377 1.56 29.49 13.09
CA ARG A 377 0.63 30.06 12.09
C ARG A 377 1.31 30.97 11.05
N THR A 378 2.52 31.47 11.32
CA THR A 378 3.12 32.58 10.57
C THR A 378 3.96 32.17 9.35
N ARG A 379 4.31 30.89 9.19
CA ARG A 379 5.26 30.46 8.14
C ARG A 379 4.67 30.33 6.72
N ALA A 380 3.34 30.44 6.59
CA ALA A 380 2.62 30.55 5.31
C ALA A 380 1.18 31.11 5.42
N GLY A 381 0.74 31.59 6.59
CA GLY A 381 -0.63 32.08 6.80
C GLY A 381 -1.74 31.01 6.75
N GLN A 382 -1.38 29.72 6.65
CA GLN A 382 -2.30 28.57 6.65
C GLN A 382 -2.22 27.83 8.00
N SER A 383 -3.35 27.70 8.69
CA SER A 383 -3.45 27.01 9.99
C SER A 383 -3.35 25.49 9.86
N GLN A 384 -3.01 24.80 10.96
CA GLN A 384 -3.11 23.35 11.05
C GLN A 384 -4.53 22.90 10.74
N THR A 385 -4.68 22.00 9.77
CA THR A 385 -5.98 21.52 9.33
C THR A 385 -5.98 20.00 9.32
N PHE A 386 -6.81 19.40 10.16
CA PHE A 386 -6.96 17.95 10.26
C PHE A 386 -8.15 17.53 9.41
N GLY A 387 -7.90 16.95 8.23
CA GLY A 387 -8.95 16.43 7.37
C GLY A 387 -9.50 15.10 7.89
N ASN A 388 -10.82 14.91 7.80
CA ASN A 388 -11.48 13.65 8.09
C ASN A 388 -12.60 13.35 7.09
N GLY A 389 -12.86 12.07 6.80
CA GLY A 389 -13.94 11.64 5.92
C GLY A 389 -13.77 12.06 4.46
N GLY A 390 -12.55 12.02 3.92
CA GLY A 390 -12.29 12.19 2.48
C GLY A 390 -12.96 11.12 1.63
N GLY A 391 -13.30 11.48 0.38
CA GLY A 391 -13.81 10.53 -0.60
C GLY A 391 -12.71 9.71 -1.27
N ASN A 392 -13.13 8.71 -2.03
CA ASN A 392 -12.22 7.79 -2.71
C ASN A 392 -11.66 8.43 -3.97
N VAL A 393 -10.47 7.98 -4.40
CA VAL A 393 -9.88 8.33 -5.69
C VAL A 393 -9.70 7.06 -6.52
N SER A 394 -10.39 6.96 -7.65
CA SER A 394 -10.36 5.79 -8.53
C SER A 394 -9.91 6.20 -9.93
N LEU A 395 -8.85 5.58 -10.43
CA LEU A 395 -8.33 5.80 -11.79
C LEU A 395 -8.32 4.48 -12.54
N ALA A 396 -9.01 4.43 -13.68
CA ALA A 396 -8.97 3.32 -14.63
C ALA A 396 -8.37 3.78 -15.96
N ALA A 397 -7.24 3.21 -16.37
CA ALA A 397 -6.61 3.48 -17.66
C ALA A 397 -6.57 2.19 -18.49
N GLY A 398 -7.12 2.24 -19.71
CA GLY A 398 -7.09 1.11 -20.64
C GLY A 398 -5.67 0.69 -21.05
N ARG A 399 -4.70 1.62 -20.97
CA ARG A 399 -3.29 1.38 -21.29
C ARG A 399 -2.37 1.83 -20.16
N ASP A 400 -1.88 3.07 -20.16
CA ASP A 400 -0.88 3.52 -19.18
C ASP A 400 -1.40 4.60 -18.24
N LEU A 401 -0.85 4.63 -17.03
CA LEU A 401 -0.94 5.76 -16.11
C LEU A 401 0.46 6.37 -15.97
N THR A 402 0.65 7.58 -16.47
CA THR A 402 1.97 8.21 -16.55
C THR A 402 1.97 9.55 -15.82
N GLY A 403 2.91 9.70 -14.89
CA GLY A 403 3.26 10.96 -14.25
C GLY A 403 4.68 11.40 -14.63
N VAL A 404 5.14 12.44 -13.94
CA VAL A 404 6.52 12.91 -14.03
C VAL A 404 7.29 12.36 -12.83
N ALA A 405 8.56 11.99 -13.03
CA ALA A 405 9.40 11.51 -11.94
C ALA A 405 9.43 12.53 -10.79
N ASP A 406 8.79 12.16 -9.68
CA ASP A 406 8.60 13.02 -8.52
C ASP A 406 9.90 13.18 -7.74
N ALA A 407 10.23 14.41 -7.35
CA ALA A 407 11.36 14.73 -6.49
C ALA A 407 10.92 15.17 -5.08
N GLN A 408 9.60 15.33 -4.86
CA GLN A 408 9.02 15.74 -3.60
C GLN A 408 9.06 14.59 -2.59
N LEU A 409 9.28 14.92 -1.32
CA LEU A 409 9.11 13.97 -0.22
C LEU A 409 7.72 14.04 0.35
N ILE A 410 7.33 12.92 0.96
CA ILE A 410 6.20 12.87 1.89
C ILE A 410 6.34 13.98 2.95
N THR A 411 7.55 14.23 3.48
CA THR A 411 7.77 15.27 4.51
C THR A 411 7.72 16.72 3.99
N SER A 412 7.57 16.94 2.68
CA SER A 412 7.38 18.27 2.11
C SER A 412 5.96 18.80 2.29
N TRP A 413 4.97 17.92 2.44
CA TRP A 413 3.56 18.29 2.64
C TRP A 413 2.93 17.60 3.86
N LEU A 414 3.45 16.46 4.33
CA LEU A 414 3.04 15.85 5.59
C LEU A 414 3.75 16.57 6.74
N TYR A 415 3.08 17.57 7.29
CA TYR A 415 3.60 18.39 8.37
C TYR A 415 3.49 17.65 9.69
N ARG A 416 4.46 17.86 10.57
CA ARG A 416 4.43 17.31 11.92
C ARG A 416 5.07 18.23 12.95
N GLN A 417 4.67 18.07 14.19
CA GLN A 417 5.18 18.78 15.35
C GLN A 417 5.25 17.84 16.56
N GLY A 418 5.98 18.28 17.58
CA GLY A 418 6.32 17.50 18.76
C GLY A 418 7.66 18.01 19.27
N ASN A 419 7.72 18.54 20.48
CA ASN A 419 8.99 19.01 21.03
C ASN A 419 9.12 18.68 22.52
N PHE A 420 9.69 17.52 22.80
CA PHE A 420 10.01 17.07 24.15
C PHE A 420 11.47 16.66 24.23
N THR A 421 12.06 16.92 25.39
CA THR A 421 13.35 16.37 25.82
C THR A 421 13.10 15.43 26.98
N VAL A 422 14.05 14.55 27.25
CA VAL A 422 14.02 13.68 28.43
C VAL A 422 14.96 14.28 29.47
N ASP A 423 14.53 14.41 30.72
CA ASP A 423 15.42 14.79 31.82
C ASP A 423 16.35 13.64 32.25
N ALA A 424 17.26 13.91 33.18
CA ALA A 424 18.20 12.90 33.68
C ALA A 424 17.50 11.72 34.38
N SER A 425 16.23 11.87 34.74
CA SER A 425 15.40 10.86 35.41
C SER A 425 14.49 10.10 34.44
N GLY A 426 14.59 10.34 33.12
CA GLY A 426 13.77 9.66 32.12
C GLY A 426 12.41 10.30 31.86
N ASN A 427 12.09 11.46 32.47
CA ASN A 427 10.78 12.09 32.30
C ASN A 427 10.77 13.04 31.10
N ALA A 428 9.67 13.01 30.34
CA ALA A 428 9.43 13.96 29.27
C ALA A 428 9.27 15.38 29.84
N LYS A 429 10.01 16.35 29.29
CA LYS A 429 9.86 17.77 29.58
C LYS A 429 9.93 18.60 28.30
N PRO A 430 9.18 19.70 28.17
CA PRO A 430 9.33 20.63 27.06
C PRO A 430 10.77 21.16 26.97
N GLU A 431 11.32 21.21 25.76
CA GLU A 431 12.65 21.77 25.53
C GLU A 431 12.65 23.28 25.89
N ASN A 432 13.42 23.68 26.91
CA ASN A 432 13.68 25.05 27.38
C ASN A 432 12.69 25.72 28.35
N GLY A 433 11.80 25.01 29.04
CA GLY A 433 11.02 25.59 30.15
C GLY A 433 10.08 26.75 29.77
N PHE A 434 9.91 27.01 28.46
CA PHE A 434 8.88 27.90 27.95
C PHE A 434 7.53 27.16 27.96
N LEU A 435 6.46 27.92 28.18
CA LEU A 435 5.06 27.47 28.13
C LEU A 435 4.60 26.99 26.73
N ASP A 436 5.52 26.92 25.76
CA ASP A 436 5.26 26.60 24.34
C ASP A 436 5.74 25.19 23.96
N GLY A 437 5.51 24.20 24.82
CA GLY A 437 5.67 22.79 24.44
C GLY A 437 4.70 22.40 23.31
N TYR A 438 5.18 21.71 22.28
CA TYR A 438 4.34 21.25 21.17
C TYR A 438 3.88 19.83 21.43
N ALA A 439 2.60 19.65 21.72
CA ALA A 439 2.01 18.31 21.73
C ALA A 439 2.09 17.69 20.33
N THR A 440 2.31 16.38 20.27
CA THR A 440 2.49 15.66 19.01
C THR A 440 1.28 15.83 18.12
N ALA A 441 1.53 16.24 16.88
CA ALA A 441 0.51 16.28 15.83
C ALA A 441 1.15 16.16 14.46
N TRP A 442 0.39 15.67 13.48
CA TRP A 442 0.75 15.65 12.07
C TRP A 442 -0.48 15.82 11.18
N TRP A 443 -0.31 16.47 10.04
CA TRP A 443 -1.39 16.81 9.13
C TRP A 443 -0.90 17.08 7.71
N SER A 444 -1.81 16.99 6.75
CA SER A 444 -1.52 17.29 5.34
C SER A 444 -1.56 18.78 5.02
N ARG A 445 -0.56 19.29 4.30
CA ARG A 445 -0.55 20.62 3.68
C ARG A 445 -0.96 20.53 2.22
N TYR A 446 -2.26 20.72 1.97
CA TYR A 446 -2.87 20.60 0.64
C TYR A 446 -2.30 21.59 -0.39
N ASP A 447 -1.84 22.76 0.05
CA ASP A 447 -1.21 23.77 -0.80
C ASP A 447 0.16 23.32 -1.33
N LEU A 448 0.85 22.44 -0.60
CA LEU A 448 2.18 21.92 -0.92
C LEU A 448 2.14 20.54 -1.59
N PHE A 449 1.01 19.84 -1.58
CA PHE A 449 0.89 18.50 -2.14
C PHE A 449 1.10 18.49 -3.67
N ARG A 450 2.08 17.69 -4.11
CA ARG A 450 2.53 17.53 -5.50
C ARG A 450 2.92 16.08 -5.84
N GLN A 451 2.52 15.11 -5.03
CA GLN A 451 2.87 13.69 -5.24
C GLN A 451 1.75 12.92 -5.94
N ASP A 452 1.36 13.41 -7.12
CA ASP A 452 0.36 12.85 -8.03
C ASP A 452 -1.05 12.62 -7.43
N ILE A 453 -1.23 11.59 -6.60
CA ILE A 453 -2.54 11.08 -6.19
C ILE A 453 -2.62 10.94 -4.66
N GLY A 454 -3.71 11.37 -4.03
CA GLY A 454 -3.88 11.10 -2.59
C GLY A 454 -5.30 11.18 -2.02
N ALA A 455 -5.56 10.35 -1.00
CA ALA A 455 -6.75 10.42 -0.16
C ALA A 455 -6.38 11.04 1.20
N LEU A 456 -6.11 12.35 1.20
CA LEU A 456 -5.39 13.06 2.26
C LEU A 456 -6.24 13.34 3.52
N GLY A 457 -7.57 13.28 3.39
CA GLY A 457 -8.52 13.33 4.49
C GLY A 457 -9.12 11.98 4.88
N GLY A 458 -8.55 10.87 4.37
CA GLY A 458 -9.14 9.53 4.42
C GLY A 458 -9.88 9.16 3.13
N GLY A 459 -10.27 7.88 3.03
CA GLY A 459 -10.81 7.28 1.79
C GLY A 459 -9.79 6.38 1.09
N ASP A 460 -10.26 5.58 0.14
CA ASP A 460 -9.44 4.60 -0.57
C ASP A 460 -8.89 5.16 -1.89
N VAL A 461 -7.76 4.63 -2.33
CA VAL A 461 -7.19 4.91 -3.66
C VAL A 461 -7.14 3.61 -4.47
N SER A 462 -7.73 3.60 -5.67
CA SER A 462 -7.68 2.46 -6.58
C SER A 462 -7.13 2.86 -7.95
N LEU A 463 -6.07 2.17 -8.41
CA LEU A 463 -5.45 2.38 -9.71
C LEU A 463 -5.54 1.08 -10.51
N VAL A 464 -6.32 1.07 -11.59
CA VAL A 464 -6.48 -0.10 -12.48
C VAL A 464 -5.97 0.27 -13.86
N VAL A 465 -4.85 -0.32 -14.25
CA VAL A 465 -4.09 0.09 -15.43
C VAL A 465 -3.80 -1.13 -16.31
N GLY A 466 -4.24 -1.08 -17.57
CA GLY A 466 -4.14 -2.21 -18.49
C GLY A 466 -2.70 -2.61 -18.83
N ARG A 467 -1.76 -1.67 -18.76
CA ARG A 467 -0.34 -1.85 -19.05
C ARG A 467 0.53 -1.28 -17.93
N ASP A 468 1.24 -0.18 -18.13
CA ASP A 468 2.27 0.24 -17.18
C ASP A 468 1.85 1.47 -16.36
N ILE A 469 2.30 1.49 -15.10
CA ILE A 469 2.30 2.69 -14.25
C ILE A 469 3.71 3.26 -14.25
N ARG A 470 3.88 4.52 -14.65
CA ARG A 470 5.19 5.17 -14.80
C ARG A 470 5.25 6.44 -14.00
N ASN A 471 6.16 6.49 -13.02
CA ASN A 471 6.44 7.68 -12.23
C ASN A 471 5.19 8.27 -11.58
N VAL A 472 4.35 7.41 -11.00
CA VAL A 472 3.14 7.84 -10.29
C VAL A 472 3.21 7.40 -8.85
N SER A 473 2.94 8.35 -7.97
CA SER A 473 2.86 8.16 -6.52
C SER A 473 1.39 8.11 -6.05
N ALA A 474 1.14 7.41 -4.95
CA ALA A 474 -0.18 7.37 -4.32
C ALA A 474 -0.07 7.48 -2.80
N MET A 475 -0.82 8.41 -2.21
CA MET A 475 -0.62 8.86 -0.84
C MET A 475 -1.89 8.76 0.02
N LEU A 476 -1.85 7.90 1.05
CA LEU A 476 -2.91 7.74 2.04
C LEU A 476 -2.36 8.03 3.45
N PRO A 477 -2.17 9.33 3.79
CA PRO A 477 -1.71 9.72 5.12
C PRO A 477 -2.83 9.61 6.16
N THR A 478 -2.44 9.54 7.42
CA THR A 478 -3.33 9.86 8.54
C THR A 478 -3.11 11.30 9.00
N ASN A 479 -4.08 11.84 9.71
CA ASN A 479 -3.98 13.10 10.45
C ASN A 479 -4.07 12.77 11.94
N GLY A 480 -3.03 13.13 12.71
CA GLY A 480 -2.94 12.82 14.14
C GLY A 480 -2.80 14.07 15.00
N ARG A 481 -3.45 14.08 16.16
CA ARG A 481 -3.33 15.18 17.13
C ARG A 481 -3.49 14.67 18.55
N MET A 482 -2.63 15.13 19.44
CA MET A 482 -2.78 14.90 20.87
C MET A 482 -3.54 16.05 21.52
N ALA A 483 -4.61 15.75 22.25
CA ALA A 483 -5.40 16.77 22.93
C ALA A 483 -4.55 17.48 24.01
N THR A 484 -4.60 18.81 24.02
CA THR A 484 -3.79 19.63 24.92
C THR A 484 -4.62 20.37 25.96
N ARG A 485 -5.93 20.14 26.02
CA ARG A 485 -6.81 20.70 27.04
C ARG A 485 -7.48 19.60 27.84
N ASN A 486 -7.43 19.74 29.17
CA ASN A 486 -8.19 18.89 30.07
C ASN A 486 -9.68 19.21 29.98
N ALA A 487 -10.53 18.38 30.59
CA ALA A 487 -11.98 18.59 30.60
C ALA A 487 -12.40 19.93 31.24
N ASP A 488 -11.57 20.47 32.14
CA ASP A 488 -11.75 21.78 32.80
C ASP A 488 -11.24 22.98 31.98
N GLY A 489 -10.70 22.74 30.77
CA GLY A 489 -10.18 23.77 29.87
C GLY A 489 -8.72 24.18 30.10
N SER A 490 -8.08 23.70 31.17
CA SER A 490 -6.66 23.94 31.44
C SER A 490 -5.76 23.30 30.37
N ILE A 491 -4.62 23.94 30.07
CA ILE A 491 -3.66 23.44 29.08
C ILE A 491 -2.80 22.35 29.72
N ASN A 492 -2.77 21.17 29.11
CA ASN A 492 -1.88 20.07 29.44
C ASN A 492 -1.12 19.64 28.18
N LEU A 493 0.15 20.05 28.11
CA LEU A 493 1.06 19.74 27.02
C LEU A 493 1.86 18.46 27.27
N MET A 494 1.62 17.74 28.37
CA MET A 494 2.32 16.49 28.63
C MET A 494 1.89 15.44 27.62
N PRO A 495 2.85 14.63 27.12
CA PRO A 495 2.51 13.55 26.21
C PRO A 495 1.63 12.49 26.89
N ASP A 496 0.58 12.07 26.20
CA ASP A 496 -0.30 11.00 26.64
C ASP A 496 -0.98 10.36 25.41
N ASN A 497 -0.61 9.12 25.10
CA ASN A 497 -1.18 8.38 23.97
C ASN A 497 -2.69 8.12 24.13
N VAL A 498 -3.25 8.13 25.35
CA VAL A 498 -4.71 8.03 25.57
C VAL A 498 -5.44 9.24 24.97
N ARG A 499 -4.73 10.37 24.84
CA ARG A 499 -5.24 11.64 24.32
C ARG A 499 -4.90 11.85 22.84
N LEU A 500 -4.25 10.87 22.20
CA LEU A 500 -3.95 10.90 20.77
C LEU A 500 -5.18 10.48 19.96
N THR A 501 -5.62 11.35 19.08
CA THR A 501 -6.65 11.03 18.08
C THR A 501 -5.98 10.97 16.71
N VAL A 502 -6.07 9.80 16.07
CA VAL A 502 -5.65 9.60 14.67
C VAL A 502 -6.91 9.44 13.82
N THR A 503 -6.96 10.16 12.70
CA THR A 503 -8.09 10.19 11.77
C THR A 503 -7.60 10.05 10.33
N GLY A 504 -8.49 9.65 9.43
CA GLY A 504 -8.15 9.40 8.03
C GLY A 504 -7.60 7.99 7.80
N SER A 505 -6.85 7.84 6.72
CA SER A 505 -6.47 6.59 6.07
C SER A 505 -7.58 5.83 5.32
N GLY A 506 -7.16 4.79 4.61
CA GLY A 506 -7.96 3.94 3.73
C GLY A 506 -7.05 2.88 3.11
N ASP A 507 -7.59 2.10 2.17
CA ASP A 507 -6.79 1.10 1.45
C ASP A 507 -6.25 1.64 0.14
N LEU A 508 -5.06 1.18 -0.22
CA LEU A 508 -4.46 1.38 -1.52
C LEU A 508 -4.59 0.08 -2.33
N ASP A 509 -5.18 0.17 -3.52
CA ASP A 509 -5.36 -0.97 -4.40
C ASP A 509 -4.83 -0.64 -5.81
N ILE A 510 -3.65 -1.18 -6.15
CA ILE A 510 -3.00 -0.96 -7.44
C ILE A 510 -2.98 -2.25 -8.24
N ARG A 511 -3.40 -2.17 -9.50
CA ARG A 511 -3.33 -3.25 -10.48
C ARG A 511 -2.75 -2.74 -11.78
N ALA A 512 -1.55 -3.20 -12.11
CA ALA A 512 -0.89 -2.93 -13.39
C ALA A 512 -0.82 -4.22 -14.19
N GLY A 513 -1.34 -4.23 -15.42
CA GLY A 513 -1.24 -5.39 -16.32
C GLY A 513 0.19 -5.64 -16.84
N GLY A 514 1.01 -4.58 -16.88
CA GLY A 514 2.44 -4.59 -17.18
C GLY A 514 3.27 -4.28 -15.93
N ASN A 515 4.15 -3.28 -16.03
CA ASN A 515 5.14 -2.95 -15.01
C ASN A 515 4.72 -1.73 -14.17
N ILE A 516 5.32 -1.62 -12.98
CA ILE A 516 5.34 -0.37 -12.21
C ILE A 516 6.77 0.17 -12.23
N LEU A 517 6.96 1.40 -12.69
CA LEU A 517 8.25 2.05 -12.81
C LEU A 517 8.35 3.24 -11.84
N GLY A 518 9.13 3.07 -10.77
CA GLY A 518 9.31 4.08 -9.72
C GLY A 518 8.04 4.39 -8.93
N GLY A 519 7.98 5.60 -8.36
CA GLY A 519 6.85 6.06 -7.54
C GLY A 519 7.05 5.87 -6.03
N GLN A 520 6.30 6.65 -5.25
CA GLN A 520 6.21 6.55 -3.79
C GLN A 520 4.79 6.12 -3.41
N TYR A 521 4.65 5.13 -2.54
CA TYR A 521 3.36 4.60 -2.11
C TYR A 521 3.24 4.67 -0.59
N LEU A 522 2.36 5.53 -0.07
CA LEU A 522 2.19 5.75 1.36
C LEU A 522 0.86 5.17 1.84
N VAL A 523 0.91 4.30 2.85
CA VAL A 523 -0.26 3.85 3.62
C VAL A 523 0.07 3.98 5.10
N MET A 524 -0.52 4.97 5.78
CA MET A 524 -0.25 5.19 7.20
C MET A 524 -1.10 4.31 8.13
N ASN A 525 -2.26 3.83 7.66
CA ASN A 525 -3.14 2.87 8.34
C ASN A 525 -4.03 2.18 7.28
N GLY A 526 -4.38 0.91 7.45
CA GLY A 526 -5.07 0.12 6.41
C GLY A 526 -4.11 -0.74 5.57
N GLU A 527 -4.60 -1.30 4.46
CA GLU A 527 -3.85 -2.23 3.62
C GLU A 527 -3.51 -1.62 2.25
N GLY A 528 -2.25 -1.73 1.84
CA GLY A 528 -1.78 -1.44 0.49
C GLY A 528 -1.53 -2.72 -0.31
N THR A 529 -2.47 -3.07 -1.18
CA THR A 529 -2.34 -4.18 -2.13
C THR A 529 -1.83 -3.68 -3.48
N ILE A 530 -0.72 -4.25 -3.96
CA ILE A 530 -0.16 -3.96 -5.28
C ILE A 530 -0.01 -5.27 -6.06
N SER A 531 -0.67 -5.37 -7.21
CA SER A 531 -0.62 -6.52 -8.11
C SER A 531 -0.08 -6.11 -9.47
N VAL A 532 1.01 -6.75 -9.91
CA VAL A 532 1.75 -6.38 -11.13
C VAL A 532 1.89 -7.58 -12.06
N GLY A 533 1.40 -7.45 -13.29
CA GLY A 533 1.48 -8.49 -14.32
C GLY A 533 2.89 -8.67 -14.90
N GLY A 534 3.75 -7.66 -14.76
CA GLY A 534 5.18 -7.68 -15.06
C GLY A 534 6.03 -7.54 -13.79
N SER A 535 6.87 -6.52 -13.75
CA SER A 535 7.86 -6.28 -12.69
C SER A 535 7.75 -4.90 -12.04
N LEU A 536 8.30 -4.77 -10.83
CA LEU A 536 8.62 -3.48 -10.23
C LEU A 536 10.02 -3.08 -10.67
N LEU A 537 10.09 -2.00 -11.44
CA LEU A 537 11.28 -1.53 -12.13
C LEU A 537 11.62 -0.09 -11.75
N GLN A 538 12.78 0.33 -12.19
CA GLN A 538 13.30 1.66 -11.95
C GLN A 538 12.48 2.71 -12.72
N GLY A 539 12.12 3.79 -12.04
CA GLY A 539 11.45 4.96 -12.61
C GLY A 539 12.39 5.89 -13.38
N GLY A 540 11.80 6.94 -13.94
CA GLY A 540 12.51 8.05 -14.56
C GLY A 540 13.26 8.92 -13.56
N ARG A 541 14.06 9.83 -14.09
CA ARG A 541 14.87 10.76 -13.30
C ARG A 541 14.04 11.99 -12.91
N PRO A 542 13.98 12.38 -11.63
CA PRO A 542 13.28 13.58 -11.21
C PRO A 542 13.79 14.85 -11.89
N THR A 543 12.85 15.73 -12.27
CA THR A 543 13.16 17.00 -12.92
C THR A 543 13.96 17.91 -11.99
N GLY A 544 15.13 18.40 -12.44
CA GLY A 544 16.01 19.27 -11.65
C GLY A 544 17.11 18.55 -10.86
N ALA A 545 17.17 17.22 -10.90
CA ALA A 545 18.29 16.46 -10.35
C ALA A 545 19.61 16.73 -11.12
N SER A 546 20.71 17.00 -10.41
CA SER A 546 22.01 17.38 -11.00
C SER A 546 22.57 16.36 -11.99
N ALA A 547 22.75 16.74 -13.26
CA ALA A 547 23.22 15.87 -14.36
C ALA A 547 24.48 15.02 -14.06
N SER A 548 25.31 15.43 -13.11
CA SER A 548 26.56 14.78 -12.71
C SER A 548 26.41 13.45 -11.96
N ASN A 549 25.20 13.00 -11.61
CA ASN A 549 24.99 11.71 -10.94
C ASN A 549 23.99 10.81 -11.69
N ASN A 550 24.41 9.61 -12.08
CA ASN A 550 23.52 8.54 -12.59
C ASN A 550 22.60 7.95 -11.49
N ASN A 551 22.36 8.69 -10.41
CA ASN A 551 21.98 8.18 -9.09
C ASN A 551 20.57 8.60 -8.62
N SER A 552 19.75 9.13 -9.53
CA SER A 552 18.42 9.72 -9.24
C SER A 552 17.22 8.87 -9.68
N LEU A 553 17.45 7.65 -10.18
CA LEU A 553 16.41 6.77 -10.70
C LEU A 553 15.93 5.76 -9.63
N TRP A 554 14.75 5.88 -9.04
CA TRP A 554 14.35 5.01 -7.92
C TRP A 554 13.51 3.82 -8.35
N TYR A 555 13.73 2.69 -7.69
CA TYR A 555 12.69 1.66 -7.60
C TYR A 555 11.56 2.17 -6.69
N PRO A 556 10.39 1.53 -6.69
CA PRO A 556 9.30 1.89 -5.79
C PRO A 556 9.77 2.03 -4.32
N ILE A 557 9.26 3.06 -3.64
CA ILE A 557 9.48 3.31 -2.20
C ILE A 557 8.15 3.18 -1.48
N LEU A 558 8.14 2.46 -0.35
CA LEU A 558 6.95 2.30 0.49
C LEU A 558 7.05 3.18 1.73
N GLY A 559 6.08 4.06 1.92
CA GLY A 559 5.85 4.77 3.17
C GLY A 559 4.87 3.96 4.04
N ALA A 560 5.33 3.45 5.16
CA ALA A 560 4.50 2.69 6.10
C ALA A 560 4.52 3.35 7.49
N ALA A 561 3.35 3.47 8.11
CA ALA A 561 3.23 3.72 9.54
C ALA A 561 2.58 2.48 10.17
N ASP A 562 1.33 2.54 10.58
CA ASP A 562 0.58 1.38 11.04
C ASP A 562 0.06 0.52 9.88
N GLY A 563 0.15 1.02 8.65
CA GLY A 563 -0.30 0.34 7.44
C GLY A 563 0.50 -0.91 7.09
N GLN A 564 -0.14 -1.81 6.35
CA GLN A 564 0.45 -3.03 5.82
C GLN A 564 0.59 -2.94 4.30
N PHE A 565 1.63 -3.56 3.74
CA PHE A 565 1.76 -3.72 2.29
C PHE A 565 1.80 -5.18 1.90
N ARG A 566 1.05 -5.52 0.84
CA ARG A 566 1.10 -6.81 0.16
C ARG A 566 1.31 -6.58 -1.32
N ILE A 567 2.48 -6.99 -1.80
CA ILE A 567 2.91 -6.78 -3.18
C ILE A 567 3.10 -8.13 -3.85
N SER A 568 2.47 -8.29 -5.02
CA SER A 568 2.65 -9.45 -5.88
C SER A 568 3.05 -9.02 -7.28
N ALA A 569 4.04 -9.69 -7.84
CA ALA A 569 4.47 -9.50 -9.22
C ALA A 569 4.65 -10.87 -9.90
N VAL A 570 4.34 -10.92 -11.20
CA VAL A 570 4.68 -12.12 -11.99
C VAL A 570 6.20 -12.20 -12.18
N GLY A 571 6.84 -11.09 -12.52
CA GLY A 571 8.29 -10.99 -12.65
C GLY A 571 8.96 -10.38 -11.42
N ASP A 572 10.11 -9.75 -11.62
CA ASP A 572 10.95 -9.21 -10.54
C ASP A 572 10.26 -8.17 -9.65
N ILE A 573 10.56 -8.23 -8.35
CA ILE A 573 10.25 -7.16 -7.38
C ILE A 573 11.56 -6.48 -6.99
N ASN A 574 11.74 -5.25 -7.44
CA ASN A 574 12.81 -4.39 -6.93
C ASN A 574 12.20 -3.33 -6.01
N LEU A 575 12.66 -3.30 -4.76
CA LEU A 575 12.20 -2.33 -3.76
C LEU A 575 13.37 -1.50 -3.24
N ASP A 576 13.24 -0.17 -3.29
CA ASP A 576 14.32 0.72 -2.85
C ASP A 576 14.37 0.80 -1.33
N ALA A 577 13.25 1.15 -0.69
CA ALA A 577 13.11 1.11 0.76
C ALA A 577 11.66 1.07 1.25
N VAL A 578 11.54 0.67 2.51
CA VAL A 578 10.39 0.89 3.37
C VAL A 578 10.78 1.95 4.39
N VAL A 579 9.98 3.01 4.51
CA VAL A 579 10.28 4.15 5.37
C VAL A 579 9.09 4.52 6.23
N ASN A 580 9.36 4.89 7.47
CA ASN A 580 8.35 5.54 8.30
C ASN A 580 8.38 7.07 8.07
N PRO A 581 7.29 7.68 7.58
CA PRO A 581 7.30 9.07 7.14
C PRO A 581 7.52 10.07 8.30
N THR A 582 7.25 9.68 9.55
CA THR A 582 7.38 10.55 10.73
C THR A 582 8.77 10.53 11.38
N VAL A 583 9.70 9.73 10.85
CA VAL A 583 11.13 9.74 11.25
C VAL A 583 12.08 10.20 10.13
N ILE A 584 11.61 10.28 8.88
CA ILE A 584 12.37 10.91 7.80
C ILE A 584 12.60 12.39 8.15
N PRO A 585 13.80 12.96 7.94
CA PRO A 585 14.05 14.37 8.23
C PRO A 585 12.97 15.31 7.69
N GLN A 586 12.48 16.22 8.55
CA GLN A 586 11.49 17.18 8.12
C GLN A 586 12.09 18.15 7.10
N HIS A 587 11.30 18.48 6.08
CA HIS A 587 11.62 19.56 5.17
C HIS A 587 11.88 20.86 5.94
N LYS A 588 12.79 21.74 5.46
CA LYS A 588 13.15 22.98 6.19
C LYS A 588 11.97 23.90 6.48
N ASN A 589 10.90 23.83 5.69
CA ASN A 589 9.65 24.59 5.89
C ASN A 589 8.63 23.86 6.77
N ASN A 590 8.85 22.58 7.02
CA ASN A 590 8.13 21.71 7.94
C ASN A 590 8.84 21.71 9.30
N GLY A 591 9.06 22.91 9.85
CA GLY A 591 9.73 23.14 11.12
C GLY A 591 9.29 24.48 11.70
N HIS A 592 9.29 24.59 13.02
CA HIS A 592 8.73 25.76 13.70
C HIS A 592 9.57 27.04 13.53
N ASP A 593 10.90 26.94 13.37
CA ASP A 593 11.80 28.09 13.32
C ASP A 593 12.85 27.97 12.20
N THR A 594 13.12 29.06 11.47
CA THR A 594 14.25 29.18 10.54
C THR A 594 15.62 29.15 11.23
N GLN A 595 15.68 29.44 12.53
CA GLN A 595 16.89 29.56 13.34
C GLN A 595 17.03 28.52 14.46
N LYS A 596 15.97 27.76 14.82
CA LYS A 596 16.01 26.71 15.86
C LYS A 596 15.71 25.31 15.31
N SER A 597 16.51 24.34 15.74
CA SER A 597 16.55 22.94 15.29
C SER A 597 15.41 22.03 15.80
N ALA A 598 14.33 22.56 16.36
CA ALA A 598 13.27 21.73 16.95
C ALA A 598 12.40 21.08 15.84
N ARG A 599 12.77 19.85 15.48
CA ARG A 599 12.06 18.99 14.51
C ARG A 599 11.59 17.74 15.21
N ALA A 600 10.33 17.40 15.06
CA ALA A 600 9.75 16.22 15.66
C ALA A 600 10.14 14.98 14.87
N SER A 601 10.66 13.96 15.54
CA SER A 601 10.86 12.64 14.97
C SER A 601 10.25 11.61 15.92
N PHE A 602 9.40 10.73 15.39
CA PHE A 602 8.74 9.67 16.15
C PHE A 602 8.29 8.54 15.23
N PHE A 603 8.40 7.29 15.69
CA PHE A 603 7.84 6.14 14.98
C PHE A 603 6.33 6.09 15.13
N THR A 604 5.69 5.63 14.07
CA THR A 604 4.25 5.38 13.98
C THR A 604 3.97 3.92 13.58
N TYR A 605 4.97 3.05 13.70
CA TYR A 605 4.81 1.61 13.56
C TYR A 605 4.05 1.05 14.78
N SER A 606 3.13 0.13 14.54
CA SER A 606 2.61 -0.79 15.56
C SER A 606 3.18 -2.20 15.34
N SER A 607 2.80 -3.15 16.21
CA SER A 607 3.10 -4.56 16.00
C SER A 607 2.44 -5.17 14.76
N ALA A 608 1.42 -4.53 14.19
CA ALA A 608 0.72 -5.00 13.00
C ALA A 608 1.38 -4.54 11.69
N ALA A 609 2.21 -3.49 11.71
CA ALA A 609 2.85 -2.96 10.52
C ALA A 609 3.74 -4.04 9.85
N ALA A 610 3.51 -4.28 8.55
CA ALA A 610 4.13 -5.39 7.85
C ALA A 610 4.30 -5.12 6.35
N VAL A 611 5.32 -5.73 5.76
CA VAL A 611 5.52 -5.79 4.31
C VAL A 611 5.62 -7.25 3.87
N ALA A 612 4.77 -7.64 2.92
CA ALA A 612 4.77 -8.94 2.28
C ALA A 612 5.00 -8.79 0.77
N LEU A 613 6.02 -9.48 0.25
CA LEU A 613 6.42 -9.45 -1.16
C LEU A 613 6.39 -10.86 -1.74
N THR A 614 5.75 -11.02 -2.90
CA THR A 614 5.65 -12.30 -3.59
C THR A 614 5.97 -12.14 -5.07
N SER A 615 7.07 -12.75 -5.52
CA SER A 615 7.39 -12.90 -6.94
C SER A 615 7.05 -14.31 -7.39
N LEU A 616 6.34 -14.44 -8.53
CA LEU A 616 5.96 -15.74 -9.07
C LEU A 616 7.09 -16.41 -9.88
N THR A 617 7.75 -15.64 -10.76
CA THR A 617 8.77 -16.16 -11.70
C THR A 617 10.09 -15.39 -11.66
N GLY A 618 10.13 -14.25 -10.97
CA GLY A 618 11.31 -13.38 -10.92
C GLY A 618 12.01 -13.34 -9.56
N ASN A 619 13.03 -12.50 -9.45
CA ASN A 619 13.79 -12.29 -8.22
C ASN A 619 13.15 -11.22 -7.33
N VAL A 620 13.46 -11.25 -6.04
CA VAL A 620 13.15 -10.12 -5.13
C VAL A 620 14.44 -9.46 -4.66
N HIS A 621 14.57 -8.17 -4.93
CA HIS A 621 15.74 -7.36 -4.56
C HIS A 621 15.34 -6.27 -3.56
N LEU A 622 15.90 -6.35 -2.35
CA LEU A 622 15.74 -5.39 -1.27
C LEU A 622 16.96 -4.46 -1.21
N TRP A 623 16.92 -3.39 -1.99
CA TRP A 623 18.06 -2.49 -2.13
C TRP A 623 18.42 -1.77 -0.82
N GLY A 624 17.44 -1.49 0.04
CA GLY A 624 17.65 -0.82 1.33
C GLY A 624 18.40 0.51 1.18
N GLY A 625 18.11 1.24 0.10
CA GLY A 625 18.80 2.47 -0.31
C GLY A 625 20.24 2.28 -0.82
N THR A 626 20.79 1.08 -0.89
CA THR A 626 22.13 0.80 -1.42
C THR A 626 22.01 0.34 -2.88
N ARG A 627 22.81 0.89 -3.80
CA ARG A 627 22.78 0.53 -5.24
C ARG A 627 23.93 -0.41 -5.59
N PRO A 628 23.78 -1.26 -6.62
CA PRO A 628 24.86 -2.11 -7.05
C PRO A 628 26.02 -1.22 -7.56
N GLY A 629 27.20 -1.37 -6.96
CA GLY A 629 28.41 -0.60 -7.29
C GLY A 629 28.62 0.73 -6.56
N SER A 630 27.78 1.08 -5.56
CA SER A 630 27.94 2.29 -4.74
C SER A 630 27.92 1.97 -3.24
N SER A 631 28.91 2.46 -2.49
CA SER A 631 28.99 2.33 -1.02
C SER A 631 28.23 3.41 -0.24
N SER A 632 27.56 4.35 -0.93
CA SER A 632 26.77 5.42 -0.28
C SER A 632 25.29 5.01 -0.16
N ASN A 633 24.66 5.33 0.98
CA ASN A 633 23.21 5.26 1.14
C ASN A 633 22.56 6.25 0.16
N ASN A 634 22.01 5.73 -0.92
CA ASN A 634 21.49 6.52 -2.04
C ASN A 634 20.13 7.11 -1.74
N ILE A 635 19.38 6.64 -0.74
CA ILE A 635 18.20 7.38 -0.27
C ILE A 635 18.68 8.65 0.40
N GLU A 636 19.67 8.61 1.29
CA GLU A 636 20.26 9.83 1.86
C GLU A 636 20.81 10.77 0.76
N LEU A 637 21.51 10.23 -0.24
CA LEU A 637 22.09 11.01 -1.33
C LEU A 637 21.04 11.52 -2.33
N ALA A 638 19.99 10.75 -2.59
CA ALA A 638 18.86 11.12 -3.44
C ALA A 638 17.89 12.04 -2.73
N LEU A 639 17.72 11.93 -1.41
CA LEU A 639 17.12 12.95 -0.59
C LEU A 639 17.98 14.20 -0.81
N LYS A 640 19.24 14.22 -0.38
CA LYS A 640 20.10 15.41 -0.49
C LYS A 640 20.12 16.09 -1.88
N ASN A 641 20.11 15.29 -2.96
CA ASN A 641 20.32 15.80 -4.33
C ASN A 641 19.06 15.98 -5.19
N SER A 642 17.90 15.41 -4.82
CA SER A 642 16.69 15.53 -5.65
C SER A 642 15.87 16.77 -5.32
N PHE A 643 16.28 17.54 -4.31
CA PHE A 643 15.62 18.78 -3.97
C PHE A 643 16.00 19.88 -4.93
N ALA A 644 14.98 20.48 -5.54
CA ALA A 644 15.10 21.80 -6.14
C ALA A 644 15.80 22.75 -5.15
N VAL A 645 16.51 23.77 -5.66
CA VAL A 645 17.29 24.73 -4.85
C VAL A 645 16.50 25.31 -3.66
N ASN A 646 15.17 25.29 -3.75
CA ASN A 646 14.23 25.78 -2.73
C ASN A 646 13.75 24.72 -1.70
N ASP A 647 13.96 23.42 -1.89
CA ASP A 647 13.46 22.33 -1.03
C ASP A 647 14.57 21.62 -0.20
N ARG A 648 15.67 22.32 0.09
CA ARG A 648 16.82 21.73 0.82
C ARG A 648 16.41 21.15 2.18
N LEU A 649 16.78 19.89 2.43
CA LEU A 649 16.88 19.36 3.79
C LEU A 649 17.95 20.14 4.57
N PRO A 650 17.81 20.26 5.89
CA PRO A 650 18.78 21.01 6.67
C PRO A 650 20.15 20.31 6.73
N ASN A 651 21.22 21.10 6.76
CA ASN A 651 22.60 20.63 6.64
C ASN A 651 23.07 19.66 7.74
N ASN A 652 22.29 19.51 8.82
CA ASN A 652 22.55 18.64 9.97
C ASN A 652 21.53 17.48 10.13
N ALA A 653 20.74 17.18 9.10
CA ALA A 653 19.75 16.10 9.17
C ALA A 653 20.40 14.72 9.34
N ASN A 654 20.02 13.99 10.39
CA ASN A 654 20.44 12.62 10.63
C ASN A 654 19.56 11.64 9.86
N TYR A 655 20.15 10.85 8.96
CA TYR A 655 19.46 9.86 8.13
C TYR A 655 19.46 8.45 8.74
N ALA A 656 19.83 8.35 10.02
CA ALA A 656 19.95 7.10 10.77
C ALA A 656 18.65 6.28 10.77
N ALA A 657 17.48 6.92 10.73
CA ALA A 657 16.20 6.20 10.76
C ALA A 657 15.77 5.57 9.42
N LEU A 658 16.42 5.89 8.30
CA LEU A 658 16.03 5.41 6.97
C LEU A 658 16.07 3.88 6.78
N PRO A 659 17.05 3.14 7.35
CA PRO A 659 17.09 1.69 7.23
C PRO A 659 16.09 0.96 8.12
N ILE A 660 15.28 1.68 8.92
CA ILE A 660 14.37 1.08 9.89
C ILE A 660 13.02 0.78 9.23
N TRP A 661 12.83 -0.51 8.94
CA TRP A 661 11.66 -1.04 8.25
C TRP A 661 10.58 -1.46 9.24
N THR A 662 9.44 -1.90 8.71
CA THR A 662 8.33 -2.43 9.50
C THR A 662 8.79 -3.61 10.39
N PRO A 663 8.13 -3.85 11.53
CA PRO A 663 8.49 -4.98 12.42
C PRO A 663 8.40 -6.35 11.78
N SER A 664 7.55 -6.50 10.76
CA SER A 664 7.36 -7.76 10.05
C SER A 664 7.70 -7.63 8.57
N LEU A 665 8.48 -8.57 8.05
CA LEU A 665 8.88 -8.69 6.65
C LEU A 665 8.74 -10.14 6.17
N THR A 666 7.93 -10.35 5.15
CA THR A 666 7.80 -11.65 4.46
C THR A 666 8.13 -11.48 3.00
N VAL A 667 9.03 -12.32 2.48
CA VAL A 667 9.44 -12.32 1.08
C VAL A 667 9.40 -13.74 0.55
N ALA A 668 8.72 -13.93 -0.56
CA ALA A 668 8.68 -15.19 -1.30
C ALA A 668 9.06 -14.95 -2.76
N SER A 669 10.01 -15.76 -3.26
CA SER A 669 10.22 -15.96 -4.69
C SER A 669 10.04 -17.44 -5.00
N PHE A 670 9.03 -17.76 -5.82
CA PHE A 670 8.66 -19.14 -6.11
C PHE A 670 9.53 -19.83 -7.16
N ASP A 671 10.37 -19.08 -7.88
CA ASP A 671 11.26 -19.61 -8.93
C ASP A 671 12.67 -18.97 -8.88
N GLY A 672 12.75 -17.71 -8.44
CA GLY A 672 13.99 -16.94 -8.41
C GLY A 672 14.65 -16.82 -7.04
N ASP A 673 15.55 -15.85 -6.97
CA ASP A 673 16.39 -15.52 -5.82
C ASP A 673 15.76 -14.45 -4.93
N ILE A 674 16.23 -14.37 -3.69
CA ILE A 674 16.06 -13.21 -2.81
C ILE A 674 17.43 -12.57 -2.55
N GLN A 675 17.56 -11.28 -2.84
CA GLN A 675 18.80 -10.52 -2.63
C GLN A 675 18.56 -9.35 -1.67
N VAL A 676 19.39 -9.26 -0.63
CA VAL A 676 19.41 -8.17 0.36
C VAL A 676 20.79 -7.49 0.35
N PRO A 677 21.08 -6.65 -0.66
CA PRO A 677 22.33 -5.89 -0.70
C PRO A 677 22.37 -4.73 0.30
N GLY A 678 21.20 -4.25 0.77
CA GLY A 678 21.08 -3.16 1.74
C GLY A 678 21.30 -3.57 3.19
N GLN A 679 21.01 -2.65 4.12
CA GLN A 679 21.13 -2.88 5.55
C GLN A 679 19.82 -2.64 6.35
N PRO A 680 18.69 -3.29 5.99
CA PRO A 680 17.44 -3.09 6.70
C PRO A 680 17.49 -3.61 8.15
N THR A 681 16.95 -2.82 9.07
CA THR A 681 16.68 -3.22 10.46
C THR A 681 15.18 -3.19 10.70
N LEU A 682 14.57 -4.30 11.10
CA LEU A 682 13.15 -4.36 11.45
C LEU A 682 12.94 -3.69 12.82
N TYR A 683 11.94 -2.82 12.89
CA TYR A 683 11.55 -2.13 14.13
C TYR A 683 11.17 -3.15 15.24
N PRO A 684 11.56 -2.91 16.51
CA PRO A 684 11.30 -3.88 17.58
C PRO A 684 9.80 -3.98 17.87
N ALA A 685 9.27 -5.21 17.87
CA ALA A 685 7.91 -5.52 18.31
C ALA A 685 7.84 -6.95 18.85
N ALA A 686 7.02 -7.18 19.88
CA ALA A 686 6.93 -8.48 20.54
C ALA A 686 6.55 -9.65 19.62
N ARG A 687 5.83 -9.36 18.53
CA ARG A 687 5.40 -10.34 17.52
C ARG A 687 5.96 -10.03 16.11
N GLY A 688 7.02 -9.21 16.04
CA GLY A 688 7.70 -8.91 14.77
C GLY A 688 8.29 -10.19 14.17
N ASN A 689 8.25 -10.33 12.85
CA ASN A 689 8.68 -11.56 12.19
C ASN A 689 9.44 -11.35 10.89
N LEU A 690 10.31 -12.32 10.55
CA LEU A 690 11.08 -12.32 9.32
C LEU A 690 10.94 -13.67 8.61
N SER A 691 10.58 -13.65 7.33
CA SER A 691 10.55 -14.85 6.48
C SER A 691 11.10 -14.52 5.08
N LEU A 692 12.17 -15.19 4.68
CA LEU A 692 12.74 -15.16 3.32
C LEU A 692 12.64 -16.56 2.72
N LEU A 693 11.84 -16.73 1.67
CA LEU A 693 11.54 -18.02 1.05
C LEU A 693 11.87 -17.94 -0.46
N ALA A 694 13.03 -18.44 -0.86
CA ALA A 694 13.45 -18.52 -2.26
C ALA A 694 13.41 -19.97 -2.76
N ALA A 695 13.03 -20.15 -4.03
CA ALA A 695 13.26 -21.41 -4.71
C ALA A 695 14.76 -21.62 -4.99
N SER A 696 15.41 -20.59 -5.52
CA SER A 696 16.85 -20.56 -5.81
C SER A 696 17.62 -20.03 -4.60
N ASP A 697 18.43 -18.97 -4.74
CA ASP A 697 19.36 -18.53 -3.69
C ASP A 697 18.74 -17.48 -2.75
N VAL A 698 19.19 -17.46 -1.49
CA VAL A 698 19.03 -16.31 -0.58
C VAL A 698 20.39 -15.67 -0.33
N VAL A 699 20.58 -14.45 -0.81
CA VAL A 699 21.85 -13.71 -0.73
C VAL A 699 21.69 -12.48 0.15
N ILE A 700 22.30 -12.49 1.34
CA ILE A 700 22.36 -11.33 2.23
C ILE A 700 23.75 -10.70 2.12
N GLY A 701 23.89 -9.80 1.14
CA GLY A 701 25.15 -9.12 0.84
C GLY A 701 25.47 -7.97 1.80
N GLY A 702 24.45 -7.36 2.40
CA GLY A 702 24.59 -6.36 3.46
C GLY A 702 24.33 -6.98 4.84
N ARG A 703 23.44 -6.37 5.62
CA ARG A 703 23.05 -6.84 6.95
C ARG A 703 21.54 -6.74 7.13
N LEU A 704 20.89 -7.81 7.54
CA LEU A 704 19.49 -7.80 7.92
C LEU A 704 19.39 -8.04 9.42
N ALA A 705 18.70 -7.16 10.14
CA ALA A 705 18.61 -7.25 11.60
C ALA A 705 17.17 -7.13 12.08
N MET A 706 16.83 -7.90 13.12
CA MET A 706 15.69 -7.60 13.99
C MET A 706 16.22 -6.84 15.20
N ALA A 707 15.72 -5.62 15.43
CA ALA A 707 16.10 -4.87 16.61
C ALA A 707 15.52 -5.52 17.87
N ASP A 708 16.36 -5.67 18.90
CA ASP A 708 15.97 -6.21 20.20
C ASP A 708 15.99 -5.11 21.27
N VAL A 709 15.57 -3.90 20.92
CA VAL A 709 15.57 -2.74 21.81
C VAL A 709 14.19 -2.57 22.42
N ASP A 710 14.11 -2.12 23.68
CA ASP A 710 12.83 -1.74 24.27
C ASP A 710 12.20 -0.61 23.43
N PRO A 711 11.05 -0.85 22.76
CA PRO A 711 10.40 0.15 21.94
C PRO A 711 10.07 1.44 22.72
N SER A 712 9.99 1.35 24.05
CA SER A 712 9.74 2.50 24.93
C SER A 712 10.87 3.52 24.99
N THR A 713 12.08 3.10 24.65
CA THR A 713 13.27 3.95 24.59
C THR A 713 13.43 4.66 23.25
N LEU A 714 12.59 4.31 22.27
CA LEU A 714 12.61 4.87 20.92
C LEU A 714 11.71 6.10 20.83
N PRO A 715 11.90 6.94 19.80
CA PRO A 715 10.97 8.02 19.52
C PRO A 715 9.56 7.50 19.23
N ARG A 716 8.57 7.96 20.00
CA ARG A 716 7.16 7.54 19.89
C ARG A 716 6.23 8.73 19.78
N THR A 717 4.97 8.50 19.43
CA THR A 717 3.95 9.56 19.34
C THR A 717 3.73 10.30 20.67
N ASP A 718 3.96 9.66 21.80
CA ASP A 718 3.96 10.25 23.15
C ASP A 718 5.36 10.62 23.65
N LEU A 719 6.40 10.48 22.84
CA LEU A 719 7.73 10.96 23.19
C LEU A 719 8.51 11.29 21.92
N PRO A 720 8.11 12.34 21.17
CA PRO A 720 8.81 12.71 19.97
C PRO A 720 10.14 13.37 20.34
N PHE A 721 11.20 12.97 19.66
CA PHE A 721 12.54 13.52 19.87
C PHE A 721 12.81 14.68 18.92
N ASN A 722 13.69 15.58 19.33
CA ASN A 722 14.28 16.57 18.45
C ASN A 722 15.58 16.06 17.79
N ASP A 723 15.83 16.49 16.55
CA ASP A 723 16.97 16.03 15.71
C ASP A 723 18.36 16.19 16.37
N ASN A 724 18.49 16.97 17.46
CA ASN A 724 19.75 17.20 18.17
C ASN A 724 20.10 16.10 19.19
N ALA A 725 19.19 15.18 19.52
CA ALA A 725 19.41 14.09 20.47
C ALA A 725 19.91 12.82 19.76
N PHE A 726 21.20 12.76 19.47
CA PHE A 726 21.92 11.70 18.74
C PHE A 726 21.97 10.31 19.44
N ARG A 727 21.10 10.00 20.40
CA ARG A 727 21.27 8.82 21.29
C ARG A 727 20.31 7.64 21.07
N PRO A 728 19.05 7.79 20.62
CA PRO A 728 18.14 6.64 20.51
C PRO A 728 18.45 5.70 19.34
N TYR A 729 18.97 6.23 18.22
CA TYR A 729 19.23 5.44 17.01
C TYR A 729 20.51 4.61 17.08
N ASP A 730 21.47 5.01 17.91
CA ASP A 730 22.65 4.19 18.22
C ASP A 730 22.22 2.85 18.84
N ASN A 731 21.10 2.81 19.56
CA ASN A 731 20.55 1.55 20.08
C ASN A 731 19.94 0.66 19.00
N LEU A 732 19.41 1.23 17.91
CA LEU A 732 18.80 0.48 16.81
C LEU A 732 19.81 0.02 15.75
N LEU A 733 20.84 0.83 15.52
CA LEU A 733 21.82 0.65 14.43
C LEU A 733 23.20 0.24 14.95
N GLY A 734 23.42 0.35 16.25
CA GLY A 734 24.65 -0.06 16.92
C GLY A 734 24.89 -1.56 16.84
N ASP A 735 26.00 -1.96 17.44
CA ASP A 735 26.43 -3.35 17.49
C ASP A 735 25.49 -4.14 18.41
N GLN A 736 24.43 -4.71 17.84
CA GLN A 736 23.44 -5.57 18.51
C GLN A 736 24.08 -6.85 19.10
N THR A 737 25.40 -7.04 18.98
CA THR A 737 26.15 -8.13 19.62
C THR A 737 26.73 -7.74 20.98
N ARG A 738 26.51 -6.48 21.45
CA ARG A 738 27.08 -5.93 22.69
C ARG A 738 26.07 -5.09 23.50
N PRO A 739 26.14 -5.08 24.85
CA PRO A 739 25.39 -4.12 25.67
C PRO A 739 25.77 -2.66 25.33
N PRO A 740 24.84 -1.67 25.42
CA PRO A 740 23.51 -1.71 26.05
C PRO A 740 22.34 -1.83 25.05
N HIS A 741 22.51 -2.55 23.95
CA HIS A 741 21.57 -2.54 22.81
C HIS A 741 20.40 -3.53 22.88
N HIS A 742 20.09 -4.06 24.07
CA HIS A 742 18.97 -5.00 24.32
C HIS A 742 17.91 -4.40 25.24
N ALA A 743 16.65 -4.80 25.04
CA ALA A 743 15.53 -4.50 25.92
C ALA A 743 15.79 -5.06 27.31
N ILE A 744 15.30 -4.38 28.36
CA ILE A 744 15.46 -4.82 29.75
C ILE A 744 14.58 -6.04 30.13
N PHE A 745 13.94 -6.63 29.13
CA PHE A 745 13.06 -7.79 29.17
C PHE A 745 13.20 -8.55 27.84
N LEU A 746 12.73 -9.79 27.78
CA LEU A 746 12.73 -10.57 26.55
C LEU A 746 11.61 -10.08 25.62
N LEU A 747 11.96 -9.30 24.60
CA LEU A 747 10.99 -8.67 23.71
C LEU A 747 10.05 -9.68 23.04
N HIS A 748 10.60 -10.83 22.63
CA HIS A 748 9.89 -11.89 21.92
C HIS A 748 9.42 -13.04 22.82
N ASP A 749 9.25 -12.81 24.12
CA ASP A 749 8.75 -13.85 25.03
C ASP A 749 7.35 -14.35 24.60
N GLY A 750 7.18 -15.67 24.61
CA GLY A 750 5.97 -16.35 24.13
C GLY A 750 5.71 -16.23 22.62
N ASP A 751 6.66 -15.74 21.81
CA ASP A 751 6.59 -15.77 20.34
C ASP A 751 7.07 -17.11 19.77
N GLU A 752 6.10 -17.97 19.42
CA GLU A 752 6.37 -19.31 18.90
C GLU A 752 6.71 -19.33 17.41
N ALA A 753 6.54 -18.22 16.69
CA ALA A 753 6.85 -18.17 15.26
C ALA A 753 8.35 -17.93 15.06
N PRO A 754 9.12 -18.91 14.53
CA PRO A 754 10.54 -18.70 14.27
C PRO A 754 10.74 -17.83 13.03
N VAL A 755 11.87 -17.14 12.98
CA VAL A 755 12.36 -16.54 11.75
C VAL A 755 12.69 -17.63 10.74
N ARG A 756 12.39 -17.43 9.45
CA ARG A 756 12.67 -18.39 8.39
C ARG A 756 13.55 -17.79 7.30
N VAL A 757 14.60 -18.50 6.93
CA VAL A 757 15.41 -18.20 5.74
C VAL A 757 15.60 -19.53 5.00
N VAL A 758 14.93 -19.66 3.86
CA VAL A 758 14.86 -20.92 3.12
C VAL A 758 15.25 -20.65 1.67
N ALA A 759 16.28 -21.35 1.21
CA ALA A 759 16.64 -21.51 -0.19
C ALA A 759 16.33 -22.98 -0.55
N THR A 760 15.27 -23.23 -1.32
CA THR A 760 14.73 -24.60 -1.46
C THR A 760 15.66 -25.51 -2.26
N ASP A 761 16.13 -25.03 -3.41
CA ASP A 761 17.01 -25.75 -4.33
C ASP A 761 18.40 -25.07 -4.43
N GLY A 762 18.52 -23.86 -3.90
CA GLY A 762 19.73 -23.05 -3.94
C GLY A 762 20.51 -23.00 -2.64
N ASP A 763 21.33 -21.95 -2.55
CA ASP A 763 22.30 -21.68 -1.50
C ASP A 763 21.84 -20.51 -0.62
N VAL A 764 22.26 -20.51 0.65
CA VAL A 764 22.17 -19.32 1.52
C VAL A 764 23.55 -18.71 1.65
N VAL A 765 23.70 -17.46 1.21
CA VAL A 765 25.00 -16.81 1.05
C VAL A 765 25.07 -15.51 1.85
N GLY A 766 26.12 -15.38 2.67
CA GLY A 766 26.52 -14.13 3.32
C GLY A 766 27.78 -13.55 2.69
N ASN A 767 28.02 -12.25 2.92
CA ASN A 767 29.26 -11.58 2.50
C ASN A 767 29.79 -10.59 3.54
N GLN A 768 29.27 -10.67 4.77
CA GLN A 768 29.63 -9.77 5.88
C GLN A 768 29.92 -10.57 7.13
N ALA A 769 30.68 -9.98 8.05
CA ALA A 769 30.95 -10.55 9.37
C ALA A 769 29.65 -10.93 10.11
N THR A 770 28.61 -10.11 9.95
CA THR A 770 27.27 -10.40 10.45
C THR A 770 26.26 -10.07 9.37
N ALA A 771 25.82 -11.10 8.65
CA ALA A 771 24.80 -10.98 7.62
C ALA A 771 23.40 -10.89 8.24
N LEU A 772 23.11 -11.70 9.27
CA LEU A 772 21.80 -11.80 9.88
C LEU A 772 21.85 -11.68 11.41
N VAL A 773 21.01 -10.81 11.98
CA VAL A 773 20.82 -10.65 13.42
C VAL A 773 19.36 -10.93 13.80
N LEU A 774 19.15 -11.90 14.69
CA LEU A 774 17.83 -12.33 15.14
C LEU A 774 17.65 -12.10 16.64
N ALA A 775 16.52 -11.50 16.98
CA ALA A 775 16.08 -11.28 18.37
C ALA A 775 15.26 -12.46 18.93
N LYS A 776 15.10 -13.55 18.16
CA LYS A 776 14.35 -14.75 18.53
C LYS A 776 14.85 -15.98 17.75
N PRO A 777 14.38 -17.20 18.05
CA PRO A 777 14.83 -18.41 17.36
C PRO A 777 14.63 -18.36 15.83
N GLY A 778 15.60 -18.91 15.11
CA GLY A 778 15.62 -18.91 13.64
C GLY A 778 15.76 -20.29 13.01
N GLN A 779 15.22 -20.44 11.80
CA GLN A 779 15.34 -21.62 10.95
C GLN A 779 15.97 -21.21 9.62
N LEU A 780 17.24 -21.56 9.43
CA LEU A 780 17.98 -21.41 8.19
C LEU A 780 18.08 -22.76 7.48
N SER A 781 17.66 -22.81 6.22
CA SER A 781 17.76 -24.00 5.38
C SER A 781 18.21 -23.67 3.96
N ALA A 782 19.19 -24.40 3.45
CA ALA A 782 19.59 -24.39 2.05
C ALA A 782 19.44 -25.79 1.44
N GLY A 783 18.88 -25.89 0.23
CA GLY A 783 18.83 -27.13 -0.54
C GLY A 783 20.21 -27.65 -0.91
N ARG A 784 21.17 -26.73 -1.01
CA ARG A 784 22.57 -27.01 -1.33
C ARG A 784 23.47 -26.57 -0.18
N ASP A 785 24.10 -25.41 -0.27
CA ASP A 785 25.16 -24.98 0.63
C ASP A 785 24.77 -23.73 1.42
N ILE A 786 25.33 -23.61 2.63
CA ILE A 786 25.37 -22.34 3.37
C ILE A 786 26.80 -21.82 3.31
N ARG A 787 27.00 -20.63 2.73
CA ARG A 787 28.33 -20.10 2.38
C ARG A 787 28.57 -18.75 3.03
N ASP A 788 29.69 -18.62 3.74
CA ASP A 788 30.19 -17.36 4.32
C ASP A 788 29.14 -16.58 5.13
N PHE A 789 28.28 -17.31 5.86
CA PHE A 789 27.07 -16.75 6.45
C PHE A 789 27.25 -16.38 7.93
N GLY A 790 27.43 -15.09 8.22
CA GLY A 790 27.47 -14.58 9.60
C GLY A 790 26.08 -14.50 10.23
N LEU A 791 25.82 -15.30 11.26
CA LEU A 791 24.56 -15.37 12.00
C LEU A 791 24.76 -15.01 13.48
N VAL A 792 24.00 -14.04 13.97
CA VAL A 792 23.80 -13.79 15.39
C VAL A 792 22.34 -14.03 15.72
N ALA A 793 22.05 -15.01 16.59
CA ALA A 793 20.71 -15.32 17.03
C ALA A 793 20.61 -15.38 18.56
N GLN A 794 19.39 -15.37 19.07
CA GLN A 794 19.11 -15.65 20.47
C GLN A 794 17.91 -16.57 20.64
N ASN A 795 18.01 -17.45 21.62
CA ASN A 795 16.93 -18.31 22.08
C ASN A 795 16.32 -17.69 23.34
N VAL A 796 15.02 -17.44 23.33
CA VAL A 796 14.33 -16.75 24.44
C VAL A 796 13.86 -17.72 25.53
N ALA A 797 13.69 -19.00 25.21
CA ALA A 797 13.19 -20.03 26.13
C ALA A 797 14.06 -21.31 26.12
N ALA A 798 13.95 -22.13 27.17
CA ALA A 798 14.78 -23.33 27.34
C ALA A 798 14.49 -24.46 26.33
N ASP A 799 13.32 -24.42 25.69
CA ASP A 799 12.90 -25.32 24.61
C ASP A 799 13.08 -24.70 23.22
N SER A 800 13.60 -23.47 23.13
CA SER A 800 13.89 -22.80 21.86
C SER A 800 14.95 -23.57 21.07
N VAL A 801 14.70 -23.71 19.77
CA VAL A 801 15.63 -24.33 18.83
C VAL A 801 15.90 -23.36 17.69
N THR A 802 17.16 -22.97 17.56
CA THR A 802 17.68 -22.32 16.35
C THR A 802 18.35 -23.39 15.47
N SER A 803 18.11 -23.37 14.17
CA SER A 803 18.66 -24.39 13.24
C SER A 803 19.30 -23.76 12.00
N VAL A 804 20.41 -24.34 11.57
CA VAL A 804 21.18 -23.99 10.37
C VAL A 804 21.44 -25.28 9.62
N VAL A 805 20.72 -25.50 8.52
CA VAL A 805 20.68 -26.77 7.79
C VAL A 805 21.09 -26.57 6.34
N ALA A 806 22.11 -27.29 5.89
CA ALA A 806 22.52 -27.35 4.49
C ALA A 806 22.27 -28.76 3.93
N GLY A 807 21.62 -28.85 2.77
CA GLY A 807 21.43 -30.12 2.05
C GLY A 807 22.76 -30.76 1.62
N ARG A 808 23.82 -29.97 1.52
CA ARG A 808 25.19 -30.39 1.21
C ARG A 808 26.16 -29.84 2.26
N ASP A 809 26.67 -28.62 2.09
CA ASP A 809 27.83 -28.17 2.87
C ASP A 809 27.57 -26.86 3.62
N ILE A 810 28.24 -26.68 4.76
CA ILE A 810 28.39 -25.38 5.42
C ILE A 810 29.86 -24.97 5.27
N ILE A 811 30.14 -23.92 4.50
CA ILE A 811 31.49 -23.56 4.08
C ILE A 811 31.79 -22.09 4.40
N TYR A 812 32.96 -21.85 4.98
CA TYR A 812 33.53 -20.51 5.15
C TYR A 812 34.83 -20.41 4.35
N THR A 813 34.83 -19.51 3.37
CA THR A 813 35.96 -19.32 2.45
C THR A 813 37.15 -18.72 3.21
N PRO A 814 38.36 -19.32 3.12
CA PRO A 814 39.56 -18.74 3.69
C PRO A 814 39.89 -17.39 3.04
N LYS A 815 39.78 -16.32 3.83
CA LYS A 815 40.10 -14.96 3.36
C LYS A 815 41.61 -14.79 3.23
N ARG A 816 42.07 -14.10 2.19
CA ARG A 816 43.49 -13.75 1.99
C ARG A 816 43.68 -12.25 1.76
N SER A 817 44.75 -11.70 2.31
CA SER A 817 45.15 -10.31 2.10
C SER A 817 45.64 -10.07 0.67
N ALA A 818 45.87 -8.80 0.30
CA ALA A 818 46.52 -8.43 -0.96
C ALA A 818 47.96 -8.99 -1.09
N THR A 819 48.61 -9.35 0.03
CA THR A 819 49.92 -10.02 0.07
C THR A 819 49.81 -11.54 0.16
N ASN A 820 48.62 -12.09 -0.07
CA ASN A 820 48.29 -13.52 -0.02
C ASN A 820 48.43 -14.17 1.39
N ALA A 821 48.56 -13.35 2.44
CA ALA A 821 48.54 -13.82 3.82
C ALA A 821 47.14 -14.27 4.22
N LEU A 822 47.03 -15.32 5.03
CA LEU A 822 45.74 -15.82 5.50
C LEU A 822 45.14 -14.82 6.51
N GLU A 823 43.90 -14.41 6.28
CA GLU A 823 43.13 -13.52 7.15
C GLU A 823 41.95 -14.27 7.78
N ILE A 824 41.51 -13.78 8.95
CA ILE A 824 40.29 -14.27 9.59
C ILE A 824 39.10 -13.86 8.72
N ASN A 825 38.29 -14.84 8.34
CA ASN A 825 36.95 -14.60 7.87
C ASN A 825 36.11 -14.22 9.10
N GLN A 826 35.58 -13.00 9.13
CA GLN A 826 34.88 -12.50 10.30
C GLN A 826 33.44 -13.02 10.43
N ALA A 827 32.93 -13.78 9.44
CA ALA A 827 31.65 -14.44 9.54
C ALA A 827 31.72 -15.58 10.56
N ASP A 828 30.72 -15.67 11.44
CA ASP A 828 30.59 -16.72 12.44
C ASP A 828 29.12 -17.00 12.80
N ILE A 829 28.88 -18.09 13.55
CA ILE A 829 27.55 -18.43 14.07
C ILE A 829 27.56 -18.26 15.58
N GLN A 830 26.77 -17.32 16.09
CA GLN A 830 26.67 -17.00 17.50
C GLN A 830 25.24 -17.16 18.01
N ILE A 831 25.07 -17.87 19.13
CA ILE A 831 23.78 -18.06 19.80
C ILE A 831 23.83 -17.56 21.24
N GLY A 832 22.87 -16.69 21.59
CA GLY A 832 22.60 -16.27 22.97
C GLY A 832 21.42 -17.04 23.59
N GLY A 833 21.36 -17.06 24.92
CA GLY A 833 20.27 -17.67 25.70
C GLY A 833 20.31 -19.21 25.74
N PRO A 834 19.32 -19.83 26.40
CA PRO A 834 19.27 -21.28 26.64
C PRO A 834 18.79 -22.07 25.40
N GLY A 835 18.38 -23.33 25.58
CA GLY A 835 17.84 -24.15 24.49
C GLY A 835 18.92 -24.81 23.65
N ARG A 836 18.69 -24.92 22.33
CA ARG A 836 19.59 -25.64 21.41
C ARG A 836 19.88 -24.87 20.12
N LEU A 837 21.10 -25.00 19.62
CA LEU A 837 21.50 -24.64 18.26
C LEU A 837 21.86 -25.92 17.49
N ASP A 838 21.13 -26.16 16.40
CA ASP A 838 21.34 -27.29 15.50
C ASP A 838 22.07 -26.82 14.23
N ILE A 839 23.24 -27.39 13.95
CA ILE A 839 24.02 -27.12 12.74
C ILE A 839 24.20 -28.44 12.01
N ILE A 840 23.58 -28.58 10.85
CA ILE A 840 23.48 -29.84 10.13
C ILE A 840 23.89 -29.62 8.68
N ALA A 841 24.87 -30.38 8.21
CA ALA A 841 25.25 -30.45 6.81
C ALA A 841 25.04 -31.87 6.26
N GLY A 842 24.54 -31.96 5.03
CA GLY A 842 24.41 -33.23 4.31
C GLY A 842 25.75 -33.95 4.12
N ARG A 843 26.84 -33.20 3.90
CA ARG A 843 28.20 -33.71 3.72
C ARG A 843 29.18 -33.06 4.70
N ASP A 844 29.61 -31.83 4.45
CA ASP A 844 30.77 -31.26 5.15
C ASP A 844 30.43 -29.96 5.91
N ILE A 845 31.08 -29.77 7.06
CA ILE A 845 31.12 -28.48 7.76
C ILE A 845 32.58 -28.03 7.76
N ASP A 846 32.91 -27.08 6.88
CA ASP A 846 34.23 -26.46 6.77
C ASP A 846 34.17 -25.02 7.28
N LEU A 847 34.70 -24.80 8.47
CA LEU A 847 34.76 -23.48 9.10
C LEU A 847 35.94 -22.64 8.60
N GLY A 848 36.81 -23.15 7.74
CA GLY A 848 37.91 -22.39 7.13
C GLY A 848 38.68 -21.51 8.11
N THR A 849 38.74 -20.20 7.83
CA THR A 849 39.32 -19.17 8.72
C THR A 849 38.28 -18.34 9.48
N SER A 850 37.05 -18.85 9.58
CA SER A 850 35.97 -18.20 10.32
C SER A 850 36.26 -18.05 11.81
N ALA A 851 35.50 -17.19 12.50
CA ALA A 851 35.51 -17.14 13.97
C ALA A 851 34.76 -18.32 14.63
N GLY A 852 34.11 -19.18 13.84
CA GLY A 852 33.59 -20.47 14.26
C GLY A 852 32.14 -20.45 14.75
N ILE A 853 31.82 -21.32 15.72
CA ILE A 853 30.49 -21.48 16.30
C ILE A 853 30.58 -21.22 17.79
N THR A 854 29.79 -20.28 18.31
CA THR A 854 29.88 -19.83 19.71
C THR A 854 28.51 -19.81 20.39
N SER A 855 28.42 -20.46 21.55
CA SER A 855 27.30 -20.29 22.51
C SER A 855 27.71 -19.30 23.60
N ARG A 856 26.93 -18.24 23.79
CA ARG A 856 27.33 -17.07 24.60
C ARG A 856 26.53 -16.87 25.89
N GLY A 857 25.49 -17.68 26.14
CA GLY A 857 24.57 -17.45 27.26
C GLY A 857 24.01 -16.02 27.21
N ASN A 858 24.16 -15.28 28.30
CA ASN A 858 23.71 -13.89 28.41
C ASN A 858 24.82 -12.84 28.22
N LEU A 859 25.98 -13.21 27.66
CA LEU A 859 27.12 -12.29 27.51
C LEU A 859 26.80 -11.05 26.65
N ALA A 860 25.97 -11.22 25.61
CA ALA A 860 25.54 -10.12 24.74
C ALA A 860 24.26 -9.45 25.26
N ASN A 861 23.26 -10.25 25.63
CA ASN A 861 21.99 -9.80 26.21
C ASN A 861 21.90 -10.24 27.68
N PRO A 862 22.14 -9.34 28.65
CA PRO A 862 22.15 -9.65 30.08
C PRO A 862 20.82 -10.18 30.64
N TYR A 863 19.73 -9.95 29.91
CA TYR A 863 18.37 -10.30 30.33
C TYR A 863 17.98 -11.72 29.92
N LEU A 864 18.82 -12.41 29.13
CA LEU A 864 18.71 -13.85 28.91
C LEU A 864 19.21 -14.63 30.15
N PRO A 865 18.78 -15.89 30.32
CA PRO A 865 19.43 -16.81 31.23
C PRO A 865 20.94 -16.93 30.96
N ASP A 866 21.73 -17.08 32.03
CA ASP A 866 23.19 -17.23 31.98
C ASP A 866 23.65 -18.51 31.25
N THR A 867 22.76 -19.50 31.19
CA THR A 867 22.98 -20.77 30.51
C THR A 867 22.98 -20.57 28.99
N GLY A 868 24.10 -20.91 28.34
CA GLY A 868 24.19 -20.95 26.89
C GLY A 868 23.44 -22.14 26.28
N ALA A 869 23.03 -21.99 25.02
CA ALA A 869 22.41 -23.05 24.24
C ALA A 869 23.35 -24.25 24.08
N GLY A 870 22.77 -25.46 24.13
CA GLY A 870 23.47 -26.67 23.73
C GLY A 870 23.74 -26.68 22.24
N LEU A 871 24.94 -27.11 21.83
CA LEU A 871 25.35 -27.17 20.43
C LEU A 871 25.24 -28.60 19.90
N ARG A 872 24.48 -28.79 18.83
CA ARG A 872 24.44 -30.04 18.06
C ARG A 872 24.99 -29.78 16.67
N VAL A 873 26.17 -30.32 16.38
CA VAL A 873 26.85 -30.17 15.10
C VAL A 873 26.94 -31.54 14.42
N VAL A 874 26.37 -31.65 13.23
CA VAL A 874 26.29 -32.91 12.46
C VAL A 874 26.75 -32.66 11.03
N ALA A 875 27.79 -33.37 10.61
CA ALA A 875 28.22 -33.46 9.22
C ALA A 875 27.94 -34.87 8.70
N GLY A 876 27.75 -35.03 7.39
CA GLY A 876 27.48 -36.32 6.76
C GLY A 876 26.05 -36.84 6.99
N ASN A 877 25.08 -35.96 7.32
CA ASN A 877 23.72 -36.39 7.63
C ASN A 877 22.99 -37.06 6.44
N ALA A 878 23.41 -36.74 5.20
CA ALA A 878 22.88 -37.38 3.99
C ALA A 878 23.64 -38.67 3.62
N ALA A 879 24.73 -39.00 4.32
CA ALA A 879 25.50 -40.21 4.05
C ALA A 879 24.82 -41.44 4.66
N THR A 880 24.66 -42.48 3.84
CA THR A 880 24.43 -43.83 4.35
C THR A 880 25.79 -44.42 4.74
N LEU A 881 25.89 -44.95 5.96
CA LEU A 881 27.13 -45.57 6.43
C LEU A 881 27.43 -46.80 5.55
N ASP A 882 28.48 -46.72 4.73
CA ASP A 882 28.99 -47.87 3.97
C ASP A 882 29.79 -48.79 4.91
N VAL A 883 29.04 -49.50 5.75
CA VAL A 883 29.57 -50.49 6.70
C VAL A 883 30.43 -51.53 5.98
N PRO A 884 30.06 -52.08 4.80
CA PRO A 884 30.93 -52.96 4.04
C PRO A 884 32.29 -52.33 3.71
N ALA A 885 32.35 -51.12 3.15
CA ALA A 885 33.62 -50.49 2.81
C ALA A 885 34.45 -50.11 4.05
N PHE A 886 33.81 -49.70 5.15
CA PHE A 886 34.48 -49.45 6.43
C PHE A 886 35.08 -50.74 7.00
N VAL A 887 34.31 -51.83 7.02
CA VAL A 887 34.77 -53.15 7.44
C VAL A 887 35.90 -53.63 6.53
N ASP A 888 35.78 -53.47 5.22
CA ASP A 888 36.81 -53.91 4.28
C ASP A 888 38.11 -53.12 4.43
N ARG A 889 38.03 -51.81 4.71
CA ARG A 889 39.20 -50.95 4.87
C ARG A 889 39.89 -51.07 6.23
N TYR A 890 39.13 -51.26 7.31
CA TYR A 890 39.66 -51.15 8.68
C TYR A 890 39.57 -52.45 9.50
N LEU A 891 38.71 -53.39 9.11
CA LEU A 891 38.44 -54.62 9.86
C LEU A 891 38.74 -55.90 9.09
N ASN A 892 38.95 -55.84 7.76
CA ASN A 892 39.37 -56.99 6.97
C ASN A 892 40.83 -57.36 7.30
N PRO A 893 41.09 -58.58 7.80
CA PRO A 893 42.43 -59.04 8.14
C PRO A 893 43.42 -59.00 6.96
N ALA A 894 42.93 -59.09 5.71
CA ALA A 894 43.76 -59.02 4.51
C ALA A 894 44.30 -57.60 4.23
N GLN A 895 43.60 -56.55 4.65
CA GLN A 895 44.02 -55.14 4.55
C GLN A 895 44.82 -54.69 5.77
N LYS A 896 44.77 -55.44 6.88
CA LYS A 896 45.48 -55.16 8.14
C LYS A 896 47.01 -55.09 7.98
N ASN A 897 47.57 -55.84 7.03
CA ASN A 897 49.01 -55.82 6.73
C ASN A 897 49.46 -54.51 6.05
N ASN A 898 48.58 -53.82 5.32
CA ASN A 898 48.88 -52.52 4.73
C ASN A 898 48.79 -51.38 5.76
N CYS A 899 47.90 -51.51 6.75
CA CYS A 899 47.76 -50.53 7.83
C CYS A 899 48.92 -50.60 8.84
N LEU A 900 49.43 -51.80 9.15
CA LEU A 900 50.63 -51.99 9.98
C LEU A 900 51.93 -51.54 9.28
N ALA A 901 52.01 -51.65 7.95
CA ALA A 901 53.13 -51.11 7.18
C ALA A 901 53.17 -49.57 7.19
N ALA A 902 52.00 -48.90 7.19
CA ALA A 902 51.91 -47.44 7.29
C ALA A 902 52.27 -46.91 8.69
N LEU A 903 51.96 -47.64 9.77
CA LEU A 903 52.34 -47.28 11.13
C LEU A 903 53.85 -47.44 11.40
N ASN A 904 54.51 -48.43 10.80
CA ASN A 904 55.97 -48.59 10.91
C ASN A 904 56.76 -47.56 10.09
N ALA A 905 56.14 -46.87 9.13
CA ALA A 905 56.76 -45.77 8.39
C ALA A 905 56.75 -44.44 9.17
N CYS A 906 56.01 -44.33 10.27
CA CYS A 906 56.01 -43.15 11.15
C CYS A 906 57.04 -43.21 12.30
N CYS A 907 57.75 -44.33 12.48
CA CYS A 907 58.80 -44.49 13.52
C CYS A 907 60.18 -44.82 12.93
N ARG A 908 60.51 -44.34 11.73
CA ARG A 908 61.90 -44.26 11.23
C ARG A 908 62.23 -42.88 10.72
#